data_AF-A0A9D2FMQ2-F1
#
_entry.id   AF-A0A9D2FMQ2-F1
#
_cell.length_a   1.000
_cell.length_b   1.000
_cell.length_c   1.000
_cell.angle_alpha   90.00
_cell.angle_beta   90.00
_cell.angle_gamma   90.00
#
_symmetry.space_group_name_H-M   'P 1'
#
loop_
_entity.id
_entity.type
_entity.pdbx_description
1 polymer ?
#
loop_
_entity_poly.entity_id
_entity_poly.type
_entity_poly.pdbx_seq_one_letter_code
_entity_poly.pdbx_strand_id
1 'polypeptide(L)'
;MKKIVAGAVSLLLAGVTAASLAACNLFTDVTADGNYPSDVAAQTGDYGSAQNWLAAQETPSTYERRLYEEAIADGSFEGTYYEFLASLGLSSEDDTAYISRALCSVVCIEVSYYSSGGGQTISDGSGVIYSLDKEAGEAYIVTNFHVVAQATGTGGIIFGGSSGVTTDWNTVKITLYGGETIEASRGQSTVSYVRGSNESTDLAVLRVKSDVLKDSSAVAAAYAAPVVGEEAYAIGNAEGEGISVTRGVISKLSESITISAANEVSSVTFDAIRTDAAINQGNSGGGLFNERGELLGIVTARREATSGGTSVDGFGYAISAEDVNSVLTRLGCPTVEASTTSASAQQRVLLDRDAAVERAANATVTVVCDEGEGSGVIYDLDKSTGSAYIVTNYHVVYSSKIASGISSQLDVYLYEDTAEVFPVTATYVGGVMQEDIAVIEIKNSSYLASSSATELVAADSDSLTTGEDVYAIGNAGGYGISVSFGIVSVPGEYIRVAASDDASTLTLYGIRTDATVNHGNSGGGLFNETGELVGIVSARSDADGIVAFGYAIPANHALLIVENILDNQETSDGAVCASLGGLTVYTAASHALYDVQTGKAYLEEKLAVRSLSSTGAAAKMGIDIGDTLVSAVLERGGETVRTVSFTQQEKLNDLLYAVRLGDTLRITVSRAGSAKEFSYTFDSAKDFTEVL
;
A
#
# COMPACT_ATOMS: atom_id res chain seq x y z
N MET A 1 -34.85 74.27 -10.69
CA MET A 1 -34.44 74.91 -11.96
C MET A 1 -33.49 73.97 -12.68
N LYS A 2 -33.76 73.65 -13.96
CA LYS A 2 -33.00 72.81 -14.93
C LYS A 2 -32.83 71.31 -14.54
N LYS A 3 -33.71 70.37 -14.95
CA LYS A 3 -33.89 69.67 -16.26
C LYS A 3 -32.66 68.82 -16.67
N ILE A 4 -32.79 67.46 -16.68
CA ILE A 4 -32.92 66.55 -17.88
C ILE A 4 -31.54 65.91 -18.22
N VAL A 5 -31.32 64.62 -18.52
CA VAL A 5 -32.13 63.40 -18.79
C VAL A 5 -31.18 62.18 -18.86
N ALA A 6 -31.70 60.99 -18.49
CA ALA A 6 -31.36 59.60 -18.90
C ALA A 6 -29.91 59.09 -18.78
N GLY A 7 -29.68 57.80 -18.50
CA GLY A 7 -30.60 56.67 -18.47
C GLY A 7 -29.88 55.41 -18.01
N ALA A 8 -30.68 54.49 -17.49
CA ALA A 8 -30.31 53.19 -16.98
C ALA A 8 -29.54 52.33 -17.98
N VAL A 9 -28.37 51.84 -17.59
CA VAL A 9 -27.87 50.48 -17.82
C VAL A 9 -26.89 50.17 -16.67
N SER A 10 -26.91 48.92 -16.19
CA SER A 10 -26.00 48.32 -15.20
C SER A 10 -26.38 48.47 -13.71
N LEU A 11 -27.59 48.02 -13.39
CA LEU A 11 -27.92 47.45 -12.08
C LEU A 11 -27.62 45.94 -12.14
N LEU A 12 -26.32 45.59 -12.15
CA LEU A 12 -25.76 44.22 -12.08
C LEU A 12 -24.23 44.33 -12.15
N LEU A 13 -23.61 44.90 -11.10
CA LEU A 13 -22.21 44.69 -10.69
C LEU A 13 -21.94 45.57 -9.46
N ALA A 14 -22.50 45.18 -8.30
CA ALA A 14 -22.18 45.76 -7.00
C ALA A 14 -22.42 44.68 -5.95
N GLY A 15 -21.61 43.63 -6.03
CA GLY A 15 -21.68 42.46 -5.15
C GLY A 15 -20.41 41.63 -5.16
N VAL A 16 -19.27 42.22 -5.51
CA VAL A 16 -17.91 41.67 -5.32
C VAL A 16 -16.97 42.87 -5.37
N THR A 17 -16.51 43.38 -4.23
CA THR A 17 -15.33 44.26 -4.02
C THR A 17 -15.30 44.85 -2.59
N ALA A 18 -15.49 44.01 -1.57
CA ALA A 18 -15.25 44.40 -0.17
C ALA A 18 -14.61 43.28 0.67
N ALA A 19 -13.95 42.32 0.02
CA ALA A 19 -13.20 41.24 0.68
C ALA A 19 -11.88 41.00 -0.05
N SER A 20 -11.04 42.02 -0.16
CA SER A 20 -9.66 41.88 -0.65
C SER A 20 -8.80 43.11 -0.33
N LEU A 21 -8.86 43.64 0.90
CA LEU A 21 -7.94 44.72 1.31
C LEU A 21 -7.81 44.86 2.85
N ALA A 22 -7.87 43.75 3.58
CA ALA A 22 -7.55 43.69 5.01
C ALA A 22 -6.54 42.58 5.38
N ALA A 23 -5.92 41.92 4.39
CA ALA A 23 -4.91 40.87 4.58
C ALA A 23 -3.47 41.35 4.27
N CYS A 24 -3.21 42.64 4.42
CA CYS A 24 -1.88 43.22 4.18
C CYS A 24 -1.62 44.31 5.22
N ASN A 25 -1.36 43.89 6.47
CA ASN A 25 -0.66 44.62 7.54
C ASN A 25 -0.72 43.84 8.88
N LEU A 26 -0.36 42.56 8.87
CA LEU A 26 -0.22 41.72 10.08
C LEU A 26 1.12 40.97 10.05
N PHE A 27 2.20 41.69 9.72
CA PHE A 27 3.58 41.22 9.86
C PHE A 27 4.50 42.40 10.20
N THR A 28 4.18 43.15 11.25
CA THR A 28 5.13 44.03 11.93
C THR A 28 4.66 44.24 13.36
N ASP A 29 4.82 43.26 14.24
CA ASP A 29 5.05 43.56 15.64
C ASP A 29 5.93 42.46 16.25
N VAL A 30 7.15 42.88 16.59
CA VAL A 30 8.21 42.09 17.24
C VAL A 30 7.88 42.08 18.73
N THR A 31 7.69 40.91 19.33
CA THR A 31 7.66 40.82 20.80
C THR A 31 9.06 41.06 21.36
N ALA A 32 9.12 41.59 22.58
CA ALA A 32 10.35 42.11 23.20
C ALA A 32 11.49 41.09 23.42
N ASP A 33 11.25 39.80 23.13
CA ASP A 33 12.25 38.72 23.30
C ASP A 33 12.58 37.96 21.98
N GLY A 34 12.14 38.44 20.82
CA GLY A 34 12.81 38.15 19.54
C GLY A 34 12.80 36.70 19.00
N ASN A 35 11.85 35.84 19.40
CA ASN A 35 11.73 34.48 18.86
C ASN A 35 10.45 34.30 18.01
N TYR A 36 10.58 33.68 16.83
CA TYR A 36 9.48 33.19 16.00
C TYR A 36 8.87 31.90 16.61
N PRO A 37 7.63 31.50 16.24
CA PRO A 37 7.06 30.21 16.64
C PRO A 37 7.90 28.98 16.23
N SER A 38 8.74 29.12 15.19
CA SER A 38 9.77 28.14 14.80
C SER A 38 10.89 27.98 15.82
N ASP A 39 11.12 29.00 16.66
CA ASP A 39 12.24 29.04 17.62
C ASP A 39 11.87 28.44 18.99
N VAL A 40 10.59 28.10 19.20
CA VAL A 40 10.13 27.38 20.40
C VAL A 40 10.33 25.87 20.23
N ALA A 41 10.21 25.33 19.01
CA ALA A 41 10.50 23.94 18.69
C ALA A 41 12.00 23.59 18.86
N ALA A 42 12.90 24.56 18.62
CA ALA A 42 14.34 24.36 18.79
C ALA A 42 14.81 24.35 20.27
N GLN A 43 13.98 24.72 21.25
CA GLN A 43 14.38 24.89 22.65
C GLN A 43 13.94 23.78 23.61
N THR A 44 13.02 22.88 23.23
CA THR A 44 12.49 21.85 24.13
C THR A 44 13.26 20.52 24.13
N GLY A 45 14.24 20.33 23.23
CA GLY A 45 15.32 19.37 23.42
C GLY A 45 14.92 17.91 23.71
N ASP A 46 13.77 17.46 23.21
CA ASP A 46 13.34 16.07 23.27
C ASP A 46 12.60 15.74 21.96
N TYR A 47 13.36 15.70 20.87
CA TYR A 47 12.91 15.05 19.65
C TYR A 47 12.94 13.55 19.97
N GLY A 48 11.77 12.93 20.08
CA GLY A 48 11.69 11.52 20.42
C GLY A 48 12.42 10.71 19.36
N SER A 49 13.57 10.12 19.73
CA SER A 49 14.35 9.26 18.86
C SER A 49 13.52 8.09 18.33
N ALA A 50 13.93 7.44 17.23
CA ALA A 50 13.34 6.17 16.77
C ALA A 50 13.22 5.11 17.90
N GLN A 51 14.11 5.18 18.89
CA GLN A 51 14.10 4.35 20.11
C GLN A 51 12.91 4.69 21.04
N ASN A 52 12.56 5.97 21.18
CA ASN A 52 11.35 6.42 21.87
C ASN A 52 10.08 6.08 21.09
N TRP A 53 10.14 6.02 19.75
CA TRP A 53 9.03 5.56 18.91
C TRP A 53 8.78 4.05 19.04
N LEU A 54 9.82 3.21 19.03
CA LEU A 54 9.67 1.77 19.26
C LEU A 54 9.10 1.45 20.65
N ALA A 55 9.48 2.23 21.67
CA ALA A 55 8.86 2.15 22.99
C ALA A 55 7.39 2.61 22.98
N ALA A 56 7.00 3.49 22.06
CA ALA A 56 5.64 4.01 21.91
C ALA A 56 4.70 3.11 21.09
N GLN A 57 5.21 2.11 20.35
CA GLN A 57 4.39 1.11 19.63
C GLN A 57 3.42 0.32 20.54
N GLU A 58 3.62 0.36 21.87
CA GLU A 58 2.70 -0.26 22.84
C GLU A 58 1.49 0.62 23.23
N THR A 59 1.36 1.80 22.62
CA THR A 59 0.20 2.70 22.75
C THR A 59 -0.26 3.16 21.37
N PRO A 60 -1.53 2.94 20.96
CA PRO A 60 -2.01 3.42 19.68
C PRO A 60 -2.20 4.95 19.74
N SER A 61 -1.15 5.68 19.37
CA SER A 61 -1.21 7.14 19.24
C SER A 61 -0.26 7.63 18.14
N THR A 62 -0.82 8.20 17.09
CA THR A 62 -0.13 9.05 16.09
C THR A 62 0.61 10.21 16.77
N TYR A 63 1.53 10.88 16.06
CA TYR A 63 2.20 12.10 16.57
C TYR A 63 1.21 13.14 17.12
N GLU A 64 0.11 13.38 16.41
CA GLU A 64 -0.93 14.31 16.86
C GLU A 64 -1.66 13.80 18.10
N ARG A 65 -1.78 12.48 18.27
CA ARG A 65 -2.39 11.90 19.46
C ARG A 65 -1.48 12.05 20.68
N ARG A 66 -0.16 12.01 20.50
CA ARG A 66 0.82 12.39 21.53
C ARG A 66 0.69 13.87 21.90
N LEU A 67 0.66 14.76 20.91
CA LEU A 67 0.45 16.20 21.14
C LEU A 67 -0.87 16.49 21.86
N TYR A 68 -1.94 15.77 21.52
CA TYR A 68 -3.22 15.85 22.21
C TYR A 68 -3.11 15.41 23.67
N GLU A 69 -2.43 14.28 23.92
CA GLU A 69 -2.25 13.74 25.27
C GLU A 69 -1.37 14.65 26.13
N GLU A 70 -0.34 15.26 25.56
CA GLU A 70 0.47 16.30 26.19
C GLU A 70 -0.35 17.56 26.48
N ALA A 71 -1.16 18.03 25.53
CA ALA A 71 -1.98 19.23 25.68
C ALA A 71 -3.14 19.05 26.69
N ILE A 72 -3.66 17.83 26.81
CA ILE A 72 -4.62 17.46 27.88
C ILE A 72 -3.90 17.36 29.23
N ALA A 73 -2.68 16.81 29.26
CA ALA A 73 -1.90 16.62 30.49
C ALA A 73 -1.39 17.93 31.10
N ASP A 74 -1.00 18.91 30.28
CA ASP A 74 -0.55 20.23 30.73
C ASP A 74 -1.70 21.25 30.89
N GLY A 75 -2.91 20.89 30.45
CA GLY A 75 -4.11 21.71 30.52
C GLY A 75 -4.17 22.83 29.49
N SER A 76 -3.32 22.81 28.46
CA SER A 76 -3.35 23.76 27.34
C SER A 76 -4.49 23.51 26.35
N PHE A 77 -5.09 22.32 26.37
CA PHE A 77 -6.26 21.97 25.57
C PHE A 77 -7.35 21.28 26.41
N GLU A 78 -8.62 21.56 26.10
CA GLU A 78 -9.78 20.91 26.72
C GLU A 78 -10.78 20.55 25.61
N GLY A 79 -10.98 19.26 25.36
CA GLY A 79 -11.81 18.77 24.24
C GLY A 79 -11.45 17.35 23.84
N THR A 80 -12.08 16.86 22.77
CA THR A 80 -11.80 15.57 22.15
C THR A 80 -10.58 15.63 21.22
N TYR A 81 -9.99 14.48 20.90
CA TYR A 81 -8.87 14.39 19.94
C TYR A 81 -9.20 15.01 18.58
N TYR A 82 -10.43 14.85 18.08
CA TYR A 82 -10.85 15.45 16.82
C TYR A 82 -11.04 16.97 16.92
N GLU A 83 -11.44 17.49 18.09
CA GLU A 83 -11.47 18.93 18.34
C GLU A 83 -10.04 19.50 18.48
N PHE A 84 -9.10 18.72 18.99
CA PHE A 84 -7.69 19.07 19.05
C PHE A 84 -7.06 19.15 17.67
N LEU A 85 -7.27 18.12 16.85
CA LEU A 85 -6.89 18.13 15.44
C LEU A 85 -7.49 19.36 14.74
N ALA A 86 -8.79 19.61 14.91
CA ALA A 86 -9.45 20.76 14.30
C ALA A 86 -8.85 22.10 14.80
N SER A 87 -8.39 22.18 16.05
CA SER A 87 -7.71 23.35 16.60
C SER A 87 -6.33 23.62 15.97
N LEU A 88 -5.68 22.56 15.45
CA LEU A 88 -4.45 22.62 14.67
C LEU A 88 -4.71 22.78 13.17
N GLY A 89 -5.98 22.93 12.76
CA GLY A 89 -6.38 23.01 11.35
C GLY A 89 -6.43 21.64 10.64
N LEU A 90 -6.43 20.55 11.39
CA LEU A 90 -6.43 19.17 10.90
C LEU A 90 -7.83 18.55 11.06
N SER A 91 -8.48 18.09 10.00
CA SER A 91 -9.63 17.19 10.15
C SER A 91 -9.72 16.27 8.94
N SER A 92 -9.71 14.96 9.15
CA SER A 92 -9.96 13.99 8.09
C SER A 92 -11.42 13.52 8.14
N GLU A 93 -12.11 13.54 7.00
CA GLU A 93 -13.01 12.43 6.70
C GLU A 93 -12.08 11.29 6.29
N ASP A 94 -12.11 10.17 7.02
CA ASP A 94 -11.28 9.00 6.71
C ASP A 94 -11.92 8.26 5.52
N ASP A 95 -11.64 8.73 4.31
CA ASP A 95 -12.16 8.18 3.05
C ASP A 95 -11.81 6.68 2.88
N THR A 96 -10.77 6.23 3.57
CA THR A 96 -10.32 4.84 3.64
C THR A 96 -11.42 3.87 4.10
N ALA A 97 -12.36 4.33 4.92
CA ALA A 97 -13.49 3.50 5.37
C ALA A 97 -14.41 3.11 4.20
N TYR A 98 -14.66 4.04 3.28
CA TYR A 98 -15.48 3.79 2.11
C TYR A 98 -14.77 2.88 1.11
N ILE A 99 -13.46 3.07 0.93
CA ILE A 99 -12.62 2.20 0.09
C ILE A 99 -12.54 0.80 0.70
N SER A 100 -12.40 0.66 2.01
CA SER A 100 -12.43 -0.61 2.74
C SER A 100 -13.73 -1.38 2.53
N ARG A 101 -14.86 -0.67 2.51
CA ARG A 101 -16.14 -1.28 2.15
C ARG A 101 -16.19 -1.72 0.68
N ALA A 102 -15.67 -0.90 -0.23
CA ALA A 102 -15.62 -1.23 -1.65
C ALA A 102 -14.74 -2.47 -1.92
N LEU A 103 -13.60 -2.60 -1.24
CA LEU A 103 -12.73 -3.79 -1.25
C LEU A 103 -13.51 -5.07 -0.91
N CYS A 104 -14.33 -5.01 0.14
CA CYS A 104 -15.18 -6.12 0.57
C CYS A 104 -16.30 -6.48 -0.44
N SER A 105 -16.51 -5.67 -1.48
CA SER A 105 -17.42 -5.97 -2.58
C SER A 105 -16.73 -6.55 -3.82
N VAL A 106 -15.40 -6.63 -3.84
CA VAL A 106 -14.62 -7.16 -4.97
C VAL A 106 -14.09 -8.56 -4.65
N VAL A 107 -13.99 -9.40 -5.67
CA VAL A 107 -13.45 -10.76 -5.59
C VAL A 107 -12.43 -11.00 -6.69
N CYS A 108 -11.47 -11.90 -6.46
CA CYS A 108 -10.67 -12.49 -7.52
C CYS A 108 -11.41 -13.68 -8.13
N ILE A 109 -11.30 -13.85 -9.45
CA ILE A 109 -11.88 -14.98 -10.19
C ILE A 109 -10.78 -15.66 -10.99
N GLU A 110 -10.57 -16.95 -10.72
CA GLU A 110 -9.69 -17.84 -11.49
C GLU A 110 -10.56 -18.93 -12.13
N VAL A 111 -10.43 -19.09 -13.45
CA VAL A 111 -11.19 -20.09 -14.22
C VAL A 111 -10.22 -20.98 -14.98
N SER A 112 -10.41 -22.29 -14.90
CA SER A 112 -9.57 -23.24 -15.63
C SER A 112 -10.34 -24.05 -16.67
N TYR A 113 -9.66 -24.37 -17.77
CA TYR A 113 -10.20 -25.13 -18.90
C TYR A 113 -9.24 -26.24 -19.35
N TYR A 114 -9.78 -27.32 -19.92
CA TYR A 114 -8.96 -28.37 -20.55
C TYR A 114 -8.69 -27.99 -22.00
N SER A 115 -7.41 -27.93 -22.37
CA SER A 115 -7.01 -27.92 -23.77
C SER A 115 -7.13 -29.33 -24.37
N SER A 116 -7.39 -29.40 -25.68
CA SER A 116 -7.46 -30.66 -26.43
C SER A 116 -6.16 -31.49 -26.42
N GLY A 117 -5.04 -30.92 -25.94
CA GLY A 117 -3.74 -31.57 -25.77
C GLY A 117 -3.43 -32.07 -24.35
N GLY A 118 -4.37 -31.95 -23.41
CA GLY A 118 -4.17 -32.35 -22.00
C GLY A 118 -3.49 -31.30 -21.12
N GLY A 119 -3.16 -30.13 -21.65
CA GLY A 119 -2.74 -28.96 -20.86
C GLY A 119 -3.94 -28.20 -20.28
N GLN A 120 -3.72 -27.48 -19.18
CA GLN A 120 -4.72 -26.60 -18.56
C GLN A 120 -4.44 -25.15 -18.97
N THR A 121 -5.49 -24.41 -19.33
CA THR A 121 -5.43 -22.96 -19.51
C THR A 121 -6.17 -22.30 -18.37
N ILE A 122 -5.56 -21.26 -17.80
CA ILE A 122 -6.11 -20.47 -16.69
C ILE A 122 -6.44 -19.08 -17.22
N SER A 123 -7.57 -18.55 -16.79
CA SER A 123 -8.03 -17.19 -17.02
C SER A 123 -8.25 -16.53 -15.67
N ASP A 124 -7.58 -15.41 -15.45
CA ASP A 124 -7.63 -14.66 -14.20
C ASP A 124 -8.26 -13.29 -14.42
N GLY A 125 -9.07 -12.88 -13.45
CA GLY A 125 -9.70 -11.57 -13.43
C GLY A 125 -10.33 -11.29 -12.08
N SER A 126 -11.26 -10.35 -12.11
CA SER A 126 -11.95 -9.83 -10.93
C SER A 126 -13.46 -9.87 -11.10
N GLY A 127 -14.19 -9.71 -10.01
CA GLY A 127 -15.65 -9.57 -10.04
C GLY A 127 -16.13 -8.63 -8.95
N VAL A 128 -17.30 -8.04 -9.13
CA VAL A 128 -18.00 -7.24 -8.12
C VAL A 128 -19.23 -7.99 -7.63
N ILE A 129 -19.34 -8.15 -6.31
CA ILE A 129 -20.53 -8.64 -5.62
C ILE A 129 -21.62 -7.58 -5.76
N TYR A 130 -22.52 -7.83 -6.70
CA TYR A 130 -23.58 -6.88 -7.06
C TYR A 130 -24.82 -7.06 -6.20
N SER A 131 -25.08 -8.29 -5.74
CA SER A 131 -26.13 -8.60 -4.77
C SER A 131 -25.65 -9.69 -3.84
N LEU A 132 -25.99 -9.58 -2.56
CA LEU A 132 -25.61 -10.54 -1.53
C LEU A 132 -26.77 -10.76 -0.56
N ASP A 133 -27.16 -12.02 -0.42
CA ASP A 133 -28.01 -12.51 0.66
C ASP A 133 -27.12 -13.31 1.64
N LYS A 134 -26.69 -12.65 2.71
CA LYS A 134 -25.84 -13.27 3.74
C LYS A 134 -26.55 -14.39 4.48
N GLU A 135 -27.88 -14.36 4.64
CA GLU A 135 -28.58 -15.43 5.34
C GLU A 135 -28.64 -16.70 4.49
N ALA A 136 -28.91 -16.54 3.19
CA ALA A 136 -28.93 -17.64 2.23
C ALA A 136 -27.51 -18.13 1.84
N GLY A 137 -26.48 -17.32 2.10
CA GLY A 137 -25.12 -17.55 1.59
C GLY A 137 -25.09 -17.50 0.06
N GLU A 138 -25.79 -16.54 -0.54
CA GLU A 138 -25.99 -16.46 -1.99
C GLU A 138 -25.60 -15.08 -2.53
N ALA A 139 -24.82 -15.04 -3.60
CA ALA A 139 -24.36 -13.82 -4.25
C ALA A 139 -24.51 -13.86 -5.78
N TYR A 140 -24.70 -12.68 -6.36
CA TYR A 140 -24.58 -12.44 -7.80
C TYR A 140 -23.36 -11.58 -8.05
N ILE A 141 -22.40 -12.12 -8.80
CA ILE A 141 -21.13 -11.48 -9.08
C ILE A 141 -21.10 -11.10 -10.55
N VAL A 142 -20.84 -9.82 -10.83
CA VAL A 142 -20.65 -9.29 -12.18
C VAL A 142 -19.16 -9.24 -12.48
N THR A 143 -18.78 -9.68 -13.68
CA THR A 143 -17.39 -9.68 -14.16
C THR A 143 -17.39 -9.44 -15.68
N ASN A 144 -16.21 -9.38 -16.30
CA ASN A 144 -16.12 -9.37 -17.75
C ASN A 144 -16.37 -10.76 -18.36
N PHE A 145 -16.90 -10.81 -19.58
CA PHE A 145 -17.16 -12.08 -20.24
C PHE A 145 -15.86 -12.81 -20.59
N HIS A 146 -14.82 -12.07 -20.98
CA HIS A 146 -13.51 -12.68 -21.27
C HIS A 146 -12.83 -13.32 -20.06
N VAL A 147 -13.19 -12.95 -18.82
CA VAL A 147 -12.65 -13.57 -17.60
C VAL A 147 -13.17 -15.01 -17.44
N VAL A 148 -14.41 -15.26 -17.86
CA VAL A 148 -15.13 -16.53 -17.67
C VAL A 148 -15.40 -17.29 -18.96
N ALA A 149 -14.82 -16.87 -20.08
CA ALA A 149 -14.97 -17.49 -21.37
C ALA A 149 -13.64 -17.65 -22.11
N GLN A 150 -13.48 -18.76 -22.85
CA GLN A 150 -12.29 -19.03 -23.65
C GLN A 150 -12.63 -19.37 -25.10
N ALA A 151 -11.77 -18.99 -26.05
CA ALA A 151 -11.84 -19.39 -27.45
C ALA A 151 -11.77 -20.92 -27.63
N THR A 152 -12.65 -21.49 -28.46
CA THR A 152 -12.76 -22.95 -28.66
C THR A 152 -11.85 -23.51 -29.77
N GLY A 153 -10.91 -22.73 -30.31
CA GLY A 153 -10.05 -23.14 -31.42
C GLY A 153 -8.59 -22.75 -31.20
N THR A 154 -7.73 -23.72 -30.88
CA THR A 154 -6.29 -23.48 -30.67
C THR A 154 -5.51 -23.84 -31.95
N GLY A 155 -4.79 -22.87 -32.52
CA GLY A 155 -3.58 -23.09 -33.32
C GLY A 155 -3.74 -23.52 -34.79
N GLY A 156 -3.47 -22.59 -35.71
CA GLY A 156 -3.21 -22.86 -37.12
C GLY A 156 -4.06 -21.98 -38.04
N ILE A 157 -3.41 -21.34 -39.02
CA ILE A 157 -3.99 -20.45 -40.03
C ILE A 157 -5.41 -20.89 -40.43
N ILE A 158 -6.44 -20.20 -39.92
CA ILE A 158 -7.84 -20.52 -40.21
C ILE A 158 -8.24 -19.76 -41.47
N PHE A 159 -8.29 -20.45 -42.61
CA PHE A 159 -9.09 -20.02 -43.74
C PHE A 159 -10.54 -20.47 -43.50
N GLY A 160 -11.39 -19.55 -43.03
CA GLY A 160 -12.85 -19.65 -43.17
C GLY A 160 -13.63 -20.54 -42.18
N GLY A 161 -13.17 -20.74 -40.95
CA GLY A 161 -13.91 -21.40 -39.87
C GLY A 161 -14.34 -20.43 -38.77
N SER A 162 -15.56 -20.55 -38.26
CA SER A 162 -16.10 -19.74 -37.15
C SER A 162 -15.37 -20.04 -35.83
N SER A 163 -14.72 -19.05 -35.24
CA SER A 163 -14.12 -19.10 -33.90
C SER A 163 -15.21 -18.97 -32.82
N GLY A 164 -15.55 -20.09 -32.17
CA GLY A 164 -16.48 -20.13 -31.05
C GLY A 164 -15.83 -19.74 -29.71
N VAL A 165 -16.67 -19.58 -28.68
CA VAL A 165 -16.27 -19.34 -27.27
C VAL A 165 -17.02 -20.32 -26.38
N THR A 166 -16.38 -20.77 -25.30
CA THR A 166 -16.96 -21.67 -24.29
C THR A 166 -16.87 -21.05 -22.89
N THR A 167 -17.93 -21.24 -22.11
CA THR A 167 -17.98 -20.97 -20.66
C THR A 167 -18.07 -22.28 -19.87
N ASP A 168 -17.73 -23.41 -20.49
CA ASP A 168 -17.74 -24.74 -19.90
C ASP A 168 -16.38 -25.00 -19.23
N TRP A 169 -16.18 -24.37 -18.09
CA TRP A 169 -14.97 -24.44 -17.29
C TRP A 169 -14.87 -25.76 -16.51
N ASN A 170 -13.64 -26.15 -16.20
CA ASN A 170 -13.33 -27.30 -15.34
C ASN A 170 -13.47 -26.94 -13.87
N THR A 171 -12.84 -25.83 -13.48
CA THR A 171 -12.93 -25.26 -12.14
C THR A 171 -13.12 -23.75 -12.27
N VAL A 172 -13.87 -23.20 -11.32
CA VAL A 172 -13.89 -21.77 -11.02
C VAL A 172 -13.59 -21.62 -9.55
N LYS A 173 -12.67 -20.73 -9.23
CA LYS A 173 -12.29 -20.36 -7.88
C LYS A 173 -12.55 -18.88 -7.71
N ILE A 174 -13.30 -18.54 -6.67
CA ILE A 174 -13.60 -17.18 -6.28
C ILE A 174 -12.93 -16.93 -4.93
N THR A 175 -12.06 -15.93 -4.88
CA THR A 175 -11.36 -15.53 -3.65
C THR A 175 -11.94 -14.20 -3.19
N LEU A 176 -12.47 -14.14 -1.96
CA LEU A 176 -12.94 -12.91 -1.33
C LEU A 176 -11.73 -12.02 -0.95
N TYR A 177 -11.96 -10.74 -0.66
CA TYR A 177 -10.89 -9.82 -0.20
C TYR A 177 -10.05 -10.38 0.95
N GLY A 178 -10.69 -11.12 1.86
CA GLY A 178 -10.02 -11.76 2.98
C GLY A 178 -9.18 -12.99 2.66
N GLY A 179 -9.17 -13.47 1.42
CA GLY A 179 -8.49 -14.69 1.04
C GLY A 179 -9.34 -15.96 1.22
N GLU A 180 -10.57 -15.87 1.75
CA GLU A 180 -11.47 -17.02 1.75
C GLU A 180 -11.83 -17.44 0.33
N THR A 181 -11.83 -18.74 0.06
CA THR A 181 -12.04 -19.27 -1.29
C THR A 181 -13.33 -20.07 -1.41
N ILE A 182 -14.02 -19.90 -2.54
CA ILE A 182 -15.19 -20.67 -2.96
C ILE A 182 -14.85 -21.30 -4.31
N GLU A 183 -14.71 -22.63 -4.31
CA GLU A 183 -14.38 -23.37 -5.52
C GLU A 183 -15.57 -24.22 -5.98
N ALA A 184 -15.77 -24.27 -7.29
CA ALA A 184 -16.65 -25.23 -7.92
C ALA A 184 -15.91 -25.95 -9.04
N SER A 185 -16.09 -27.26 -9.12
CA SER A 185 -15.77 -28.06 -10.29
C SER A 185 -16.94 -28.13 -11.25
N ARG A 186 -16.66 -28.50 -12.50
CA ARG A 186 -17.64 -28.64 -13.58
C ARG A 186 -18.89 -29.40 -13.14
N GLY A 187 -20.06 -28.78 -13.37
CA GLY A 187 -21.36 -29.36 -13.03
C GLY A 187 -21.79 -29.20 -11.58
N GLN A 188 -20.97 -28.64 -10.70
CA GLN A 188 -21.38 -28.24 -9.36
C GLN A 188 -22.16 -26.92 -9.40
N SER A 189 -23.20 -26.81 -8.58
CA SER A 189 -24.06 -25.62 -8.52
C SER A 189 -23.57 -24.54 -7.54
N THR A 190 -22.48 -24.80 -6.81
CA THR A 190 -21.81 -23.84 -5.91
C THR A 190 -21.47 -22.54 -6.63
N VAL A 191 -21.02 -22.63 -7.88
CA VAL A 191 -20.87 -21.49 -8.78
C VAL A 191 -21.54 -21.86 -10.11
N SER A 192 -22.46 -21.03 -10.57
CA SER A 192 -23.19 -21.24 -11.81
C SER A 192 -23.07 -20.01 -12.69
N TYR A 193 -22.70 -20.22 -13.96
CA TYR A 193 -22.80 -19.18 -14.96
C TYR A 193 -24.28 -18.90 -15.26
N VAL A 194 -24.73 -17.67 -14.97
CA VAL A 194 -26.13 -17.28 -15.21
C VAL A 194 -26.30 -16.91 -16.67
N ARG A 195 -25.56 -15.89 -17.11
CA ARG A 195 -25.57 -15.38 -18.49
C ARG A 195 -24.48 -14.32 -18.68
N GLY A 196 -24.30 -13.93 -19.94
CA GLY A 196 -23.24 -13.03 -20.41
C GLY A 196 -23.06 -13.24 -21.91
N SER A 197 -22.50 -12.25 -22.59
CA SER A 197 -22.21 -12.35 -24.02
C SER A 197 -21.14 -11.33 -24.34
N ASN A 198 -20.29 -11.61 -25.32
CA ASN A 198 -19.37 -10.63 -25.92
C ASN A 198 -19.93 -10.02 -27.21
N GLU A 199 -21.26 -9.99 -27.38
CA GLU A 199 -21.91 -9.53 -28.62
C GLU A 199 -22.42 -8.07 -28.54
N SER A 200 -22.52 -7.52 -27.33
CA SER A 200 -23.07 -6.16 -27.09
C SER A 200 -22.43 -5.41 -25.93
N THR A 201 -21.86 -6.13 -24.97
CA THR A 201 -21.08 -5.64 -23.83
C THR A 201 -20.02 -6.71 -23.51
N ASP A 202 -19.02 -6.44 -22.69
CA ASP A 202 -18.10 -7.47 -22.17
C ASP A 202 -18.47 -7.78 -20.71
N LEU A 203 -19.69 -8.28 -20.48
CA LEU A 203 -20.22 -8.55 -19.14
C LEU A 203 -20.69 -10.01 -19.01
N ALA A 204 -20.44 -10.58 -17.84
CA ALA A 204 -20.92 -11.88 -17.40
C ALA A 204 -21.40 -11.83 -15.95
N VAL A 205 -22.33 -12.73 -15.62
CA VAL A 205 -22.93 -12.84 -14.28
C VAL A 205 -22.77 -14.27 -13.78
N LEU A 206 -22.16 -14.40 -12.61
CA LEU A 206 -22.04 -15.64 -11.86
C LEU A 206 -23.01 -15.61 -10.68
N ARG A 207 -23.66 -16.75 -10.41
CA ARG A 207 -24.40 -17.00 -9.17
C ARG A 207 -23.54 -17.89 -8.29
N VAL A 208 -23.31 -17.47 -7.05
CA VAL A 208 -22.49 -18.19 -6.08
C VAL A 208 -23.33 -18.55 -4.87
N LYS A 209 -23.21 -19.79 -4.39
CA LYS A 209 -23.88 -20.25 -3.17
C LYS A 209 -22.90 -21.00 -2.28
N SER A 210 -22.54 -20.41 -1.14
CA SER A 210 -21.57 -20.96 -0.20
C SER A 210 -21.80 -20.42 1.21
N ASP A 211 -21.58 -21.26 2.22
CA ASP A 211 -21.64 -20.84 3.63
C ASP A 211 -20.52 -19.84 3.98
N VAL A 212 -19.41 -19.83 3.22
CA VAL A 212 -18.32 -18.84 3.36
C VAL A 212 -18.85 -17.41 3.28
N LEU A 213 -19.85 -17.15 2.43
CA LEU A 213 -20.43 -15.81 2.25
C LEU A 213 -21.15 -15.29 3.51
N LYS A 214 -21.62 -16.19 4.39
CA LYS A 214 -22.39 -15.84 5.58
C LYS A 214 -21.52 -15.18 6.64
N ASP A 215 -20.33 -15.75 6.84
CA ASP A 215 -19.42 -15.37 7.91
C ASP A 215 -18.30 -14.41 7.43
N SER A 216 -18.15 -14.23 6.12
CA SER A 216 -17.16 -13.29 5.54
C SER A 216 -17.54 -11.82 5.74
N SER A 217 -16.57 -10.93 5.53
CA SER A 217 -16.79 -9.47 5.45
C SER A 217 -17.40 -8.99 4.14
N ALA A 218 -17.76 -9.91 3.21
CA ALA A 218 -18.30 -9.55 1.91
C ALA A 218 -19.55 -8.64 1.99
N VAL A 219 -19.65 -7.68 1.08
CA VAL A 219 -20.80 -6.77 0.96
C VAL A 219 -21.21 -6.58 -0.49
N ALA A 220 -22.48 -6.24 -0.73
CA ALA A 220 -22.92 -5.81 -2.05
C ALA A 220 -22.51 -4.36 -2.31
N ALA A 221 -22.07 -4.08 -3.54
CA ALA A 221 -21.75 -2.71 -3.96
C ALA A 221 -23.02 -1.85 -4.05
N ALA A 222 -22.95 -0.63 -3.51
CA ALA A 222 -23.90 0.44 -3.84
C ALA A 222 -23.41 1.12 -5.13
N TYR A 223 -24.28 1.66 -5.98
CA TYR A 223 -23.85 2.34 -7.20
C TYR A 223 -24.29 3.81 -7.27
N ALA A 224 -23.55 4.59 -8.04
CA ALA A 224 -23.82 5.99 -8.32
C ALA A 224 -23.53 6.34 -9.78
N ALA A 225 -24.09 7.45 -10.25
CA ALA A 225 -23.81 7.96 -11.58
C ALA A 225 -22.46 8.71 -11.58
N PRO A 226 -21.58 8.45 -12.57
CA PRO A 226 -20.27 9.09 -12.61
C PRO A 226 -20.33 10.57 -13.02
N VAL A 227 -19.36 11.35 -12.55
CA VAL A 227 -19.17 12.79 -12.79
C VAL A 227 -17.74 13.04 -13.29
N VAL A 228 -17.59 13.82 -14.36
CA VAL A 228 -16.25 14.17 -14.87
C VAL A 228 -15.53 15.03 -13.83
N GLY A 229 -14.28 14.67 -13.54
CA GLY A 229 -13.43 15.34 -12.55
C GLY A 229 -13.55 14.77 -11.13
N GLU A 230 -14.43 13.79 -10.88
CA GLU A 230 -14.45 13.10 -9.58
C GLU A 230 -13.32 12.08 -9.46
N GLU A 231 -12.85 11.87 -8.23
CA GLU A 231 -11.89 10.81 -7.90
C GLU A 231 -12.54 9.43 -8.09
N ALA A 232 -11.75 8.51 -8.66
CA ALA A 232 -12.19 7.16 -8.95
C ALA A 232 -11.11 6.14 -8.57
N TYR A 233 -11.55 5.04 -7.95
CA TYR A 233 -10.73 3.98 -7.42
C TYR A 233 -11.01 2.70 -8.20
N ALA A 234 -10.03 2.21 -8.95
CA ALA A 234 -10.13 0.92 -9.63
C ALA A 234 -9.66 -0.18 -8.68
N ILE A 235 -10.55 -1.13 -8.39
CA ILE A 235 -10.31 -2.20 -7.42
C ILE A 235 -10.40 -3.56 -8.13
N GLY A 236 -9.33 -4.35 -8.05
CA GLY A 236 -9.25 -5.66 -8.70
C GLY A 236 -7.95 -6.43 -8.43
N ASN A 237 -7.92 -7.65 -8.96
CA ASN A 237 -6.83 -8.63 -8.88
C ASN A 237 -5.68 -8.29 -9.83
N ALA A 238 -4.98 -7.18 -9.60
CA ALA A 238 -3.91 -6.74 -10.49
C ALA A 238 -2.80 -7.80 -10.58
N GLU A 239 -2.45 -8.18 -11.81
CA GLU A 239 -1.41 -9.17 -12.15
C GLU A 239 -1.57 -10.56 -11.50
N GLY A 240 -2.75 -10.85 -10.94
CA GLY A 240 -3.02 -12.11 -10.24
C GLY A 240 -2.43 -12.20 -8.83
N GLU A 241 -1.95 -11.08 -8.27
CA GLU A 241 -1.25 -11.04 -6.99
C GLU A 241 -2.17 -10.78 -5.79
N GLY A 242 -3.46 -10.55 -6.04
CA GLY A 242 -4.45 -10.22 -5.02
C GLY A 242 -5.18 -8.93 -5.32
N ILE A 243 -6.22 -8.63 -4.53
CA ILE A 243 -7.00 -7.40 -4.70
C ILE A 243 -6.12 -6.21 -4.33
N SER A 244 -6.04 -5.23 -5.23
CA SER A 244 -5.34 -3.97 -5.08
C SER A 244 -6.24 -2.81 -5.49
N VAL A 245 -5.84 -1.60 -5.11
CA VAL A 245 -6.54 -0.36 -5.45
C VAL A 245 -5.59 0.62 -6.11
N THR A 246 -6.07 1.26 -7.18
CA THR A 246 -5.42 2.41 -7.80
C THR A 246 -6.40 3.56 -7.85
N ARG A 247 -5.89 4.79 -7.73
CA ARG A 247 -6.67 6.02 -7.79
C ARG A 247 -6.41 6.77 -9.09
N GLY A 248 -7.44 7.45 -9.57
CA GLY A 248 -7.37 8.42 -10.65
C GLY A 248 -8.62 9.29 -10.68
N VAL A 249 -8.92 9.87 -11.84
CA VAL A 249 -9.99 10.81 -12.07
C VAL A 249 -10.80 10.38 -13.29
N ILE A 250 -12.12 10.53 -13.20
CA ILE A 250 -13.00 10.34 -14.35
C ILE A 250 -12.76 11.47 -15.36
N SER A 251 -12.17 11.14 -16.51
CA SER A 251 -11.88 12.10 -17.58
C SER A 251 -12.99 12.19 -18.63
N LYS A 252 -13.83 11.15 -18.75
CA LYS A 252 -14.97 11.11 -19.70
C LYS A 252 -16.02 10.07 -19.29
N LEU A 253 -17.30 10.44 -19.35
CA LEU A 253 -18.41 9.55 -18.95
C LEU A 253 -18.78 8.50 -19.99
N SER A 254 -18.50 8.77 -21.26
CA SER A 254 -18.88 7.90 -22.38
C SER A 254 -17.94 8.12 -23.55
N GLU A 255 -17.13 7.10 -23.83
CA GLU A 255 -16.23 7.00 -24.97
C GLU A 255 -16.44 5.66 -25.67
N SER A 256 -16.69 5.70 -26.97
CA SER A 256 -16.78 4.48 -27.77
C SER A 256 -15.40 3.84 -27.88
N ILE A 257 -15.25 2.66 -27.30
CA ILE A 257 -14.01 1.87 -27.33
C ILE A 257 -14.23 0.55 -28.05
N THR A 258 -13.16 0.02 -28.63
CA THR A 258 -13.14 -1.29 -29.27
C THR A 258 -12.13 -2.19 -28.58
N ILE A 259 -12.57 -3.36 -28.10
CA ILE A 259 -11.70 -4.36 -27.46
C ILE A 259 -11.72 -5.67 -28.25
N SER A 260 -10.67 -6.49 -28.08
CA SER A 260 -10.67 -7.88 -28.57
C SER A 260 -11.74 -8.69 -27.84
N ALA A 261 -12.58 -9.39 -28.59
CA ALA A 261 -13.54 -10.32 -28.01
C ALA A 261 -12.82 -11.56 -27.45
N ALA A 262 -13.49 -12.29 -26.57
CA ALA A 262 -12.99 -13.54 -25.97
C ALA A 262 -12.65 -14.67 -26.96
N ASN A 263 -13.08 -14.57 -28.23
CA ASN A 263 -12.68 -15.51 -29.28
C ASN A 263 -11.36 -15.12 -29.97
N GLU A 264 -10.74 -14.00 -29.57
CA GLU A 264 -9.48 -13.44 -30.06
C GLU A 264 -9.42 -13.10 -31.56
N VAL A 265 -10.53 -13.27 -32.29
CA VAL A 265 -10.61 -13.08 -33.75
C VAL A 265 -11.59 -11.96 -34.12
N SER A 266 -12.51 -11.62 -33.23
CA SER A 266 -13.46 -10.52 -33.41
C SER A 266 -13.23 -9.41 -32.40
N SER A 267 -13.83 -8.25 -32.65
CA SER A 267 -13.82 -7.12 -31.72
C SER A 267 -15.23 -6.74 -31.30
N VAL A 268 -15.34 -6.20 -30.08
CA VAL A 268 -16.58 -5.68 -29.51
C VAL A 268 -16.41 -4.18 -29.35
N THR A 269 -17.44 -3.41 -29.71
CA THR A 269 -17.47 -1.96 -29.52
C THR A 269 -18.62 -1.59 -28.61
N PHE A 270 -18.33 -0.82 -27.57
CA PHE A 270 -19.30 -0.30 -26.61
C PHE A 270 -18.80 1.03 -26.03
N ASP A 271 -19.70 1.77 -25.39
CA ASP A 271 -19.36 3.01 -24.72
C ASP A 271 -18.87 2.71 -23.29
N ALA A 272 -17.76 3.36 -22.90
CA ALA A 272 -17.13 3.18 -21.60
C ALA A 272 -16.81 4.52 -20.94
N ILE A 273 -16.77 4.51 -19.61
CA ILE A 273 -16.18 5.56 -18.79
C ILE A 273 -14.66 5.50 -18.98
N ARG A 274 -14.01 6.65 -19.10
CA ARG A 274 -12.55 6.77 -19.15
C ARG A 274 -12.02 7.38 -17.86
N THR A 275 -11.01 6.75 -17.29
CA THR A 275 -10.27 7.20 -16.09
C THR A 275 -8.76 7.18 -16.38
N ASP A 276 -7.97 7.94 -15.64
CA ASP A 276 -6.50 7.78 -15.60
C ASP A 276 -6.04 6.91 -14.41
N ALA A 277 -6.97 6.34 -13.63
CA ALA A 277 -6.64 5.33 -12.64
C ALA A 277 -5.93 4.16 -13.34
N ALA A 278 -4.83 3.71 -12.74
CA ALA A 278 -4.02 2.64 -13.31
C ALA A 278 -4.80 1.32 -13.38
N ILE A 279 -4.95 0.75 -14.58
CA ILE A 279 -5.66 -0.51 -14.80
C ILE A 279 -4.72 -1.49 -15.49
N ASN A 280 -4.34 -2.54 -14.76
CA ASN A 280 -3.43 -3.58 -15.20
C ASN A 280 -4.17 -4.88 -15.55
N GLN A 281 -3.46 -5.90 -16.02
CA GLN A 281 -4.08 -7.20 -16.29
C GLN A 281 -4.65 -7.77 -14.97
N GLY A 282 -5.78 -8.48 -15.05
CA GLY A 282 -6.45 -9.03 -13.85
C GLY A 282 -7.41 -8.07 -13.13
N ASN A 283 -7.28 -6.75 -13.29
CA ASN A 283 -8.30 -5.78 -12.84
C ASN A 283 -9.62 -5.90 -13.62
N SER A 284 -9.59 -6.47 -14.83
CA SER A 284 -10.77 -6.76 -15.64
C SER A 284 -11.84 -7.48 -14.85
N GLY A 285 -13.05 -6.92 -14.84
CA GLY A 285 -14.21 -7.42 -14.12
C GLY A 285 -14.33 -6.89 -12.69
N GLY A 286 -13.30 -6.19 -12.19
CA GLY A 286 -13.31 -5.46 -10.92
C GLY A 286 -14.17 -4.21 -11.01
N GLY A 287 -14.24 -3.45 -9.91
CA GLY A 287 -15.09 -2.26 -9.83
C GLY A 287 -14.29 -0.97 -9.95
N LEU A 288 -14.88 0.03 -10.60
CA LEU A 288 -14.48 1.43 -10.51
C LEU A 288 -15.42 2.11 -9.51
N PHE A 289 -14.90 2.68 -8.44
CA PHE A 289 -15.68 3.27 -7.34
C PHE A 289 -15.35 4.75 -7.16
N ASN A 290 -16.26 5.55 -6.60
CA ASN A 290 -15.93 6.90 -6.15
C ASN A 290 -15.36 6.90 -4.71
N GLU A 291 -14.98 8.08 -4.20
CA GLU A 291 -14.48 8.29 -2.83
C GLU A 291 -15.44 7.81 -1.72
N ARG A 292 -16.74 7.66 -2.04
CA ARG A 292 -17.78 7.16 -1.12
C ARG A 292 -17.97 5.63 -1.21
N GLY A 293 -17.10 4.95 -1.95
CA GLY A 293 -17.17 3.49 -2.14
C GLY A 293 -18.37 3.04 -2.98
N GLU A 294 -18.96 3.95 -3.76
CA GLU A 294 -20.07 3.64 -4.66
C GLU A 294 -19.54 3.26 -6.04
N LEU A 295 -20.01 2.14 -6.58
CA LEU A 295 -19.66 1.60 -7.88
C LEU A 295 -20.13 2.55 -9.00
N LEU A 296 -19.17 3.01 -9.81
CA LEU A 296 -19.35 3.78 -11.03
C LEU A 296 -19.43 2.88 -12.26
N GLY A 297 -18.72 1.74 -12.25
CA GLY A 297 -18.70 0.80 -13.36
C GLY A 297 -17.84 -0.44 -13.14
N ILE A 298 -17.85 -1.34 -14.11
CA ILE A 298 -17.03 -2.57 -14.14
C ILE A 298 -15.83 -2.33 -15.04
N VAL A 299 -14.63 -2.42 -14.48
CA VAL A 299 -13.36 -2.22 -15.17
C VAL A 299 -13.22 -3.21 -16.32
N THR A 300 -12.74 -2.74 -17.47
CA THR A 300 -12.44 -3.57 -18.65
C THR A 300 -11.10 -3.13 -19.23
N ALA A 301 -10.13 -4.06 -19.29
CA ALA A 301 -8.82 -3.76 -19.84
C ALA A 301 -8.89 -3.67 -21.38
N ARG A 302 -8.48 -2.53 -21.95
CA ARG A 302 -8.34 -2.36 -23.40
C ARG A 302 -7.07 -3.07 -23.88
N ARG A 303 -7.21 -4.21 -24.57
CA ARG A 303 -6.11 -4.84 -25.30
C ARG A 303 -6.05 -4.28 -26.73
N GLU A 304 -5.32 -3.20 -26.97
CA GLU A 304 -5.02 -2.78 -28.35
C GLU A 304 -3.90 -3.64 -28.94
N ALA A 305 -4.21 -4.41 -29.96
CA ALA A 305 -3.22 -5.04 -30.82
C ALA A 305 -2.92 -4.12 -32.02
N THR A 306 -1.94 -3.22 -31.90
CA THR A 306 -1.34 -2.58 -33.07
C THR A 306 -0.17 -3.41 -33.58
N SER A 307 -0.17 -3.69 -34.88
CA SER A 307 0.96 -4.31 -35.59
C SER A 307 2.15 -3.35 -35.59
N GLY A 308 2.99 -3.37 -34.54
CA GLY A 308 4.21 -2.56 -34.48
C GLY A 308 4.62 -1.99 -33.11
N GLY A 309 3.90 -2.26 -32.02
CA GLY A 309 4.28 -1.82 -30.68
C GLY A 309 3.06 -1.63 -29.78
N THR A 310 3.24 -1.85 -28.47
CA THR A 310 2.27 -1.51 -27.43
C THR A 310 2.19 0.02 -27.32
N SER A 311 1.01 0.57 -27.51
CA SER A 311 0.67 1.95 -27.19
C SER A 311 0.03 1.93 -25.80
N VAL A 312 0.74 2.39 -24.77
CA VAL A 312 0.16 2.62 -23.43
C VAL A 312 -0.30 4.07 -23.40
N ASP A 313 -1.60 4.31 -23.59
CA ASP A 313 -2.17 5.67 -23.59
C ASP A 313 -2.47 6.17 -22.17
N GLY A 314 -2.05 5.44 -21.13
CA GLY A 314 -2.23 5.81 -19.71
C GLY A 314 -3.68 5.87 -19.23
N PHE A 315 -4.65 5.39 -20.02
CA PHE A 315 -6.08 5.44 -19.70
C PHE A 315 -6.67 4.07 -19.34
N GLY A 316 -7.45 4.05 -18.27
CA GLY A 316 -8.34 2.97 -17.87
C GLY A 316 -9.78 3.16 -18.38
N TYR A 317 -10.52 2.06 -18.51
CA TYR A 317 -11.91 2.06 -18.97
C TYR A 317 -12.84 1.21 -18.10
N ALA A 318 -14.10 1.61 -17.97
CA ALA A 318 -15.12 0.85 -17.25
C ALA A 318 -16.49 0.92 -17.94
N ILE A 319 -17.23 -0.20 -17.92
CA ILE A 319 -18.63 -0.28 -18.36
C ILE A 319 -19.50 0.30 -17.25
N SER A 320 -20.35 1.28 -17.56
CA SER A 320 -21.08 2.03 -16.53
C SER A 320 -21.99 1.13 -15.66
N ALA A 321 -22.14 1.46 -14.38
CA ALA A 321 -23.03 0.73 -13.48
C ALA A 321 -24.51 0.76 -13.95
N GLU A 322 -24.91 1.81 -14.68
CA GLU A 322 -26.23 1.92 -15.32
C GLU A 322 -26.41 0.88 -16.44
N ASP A 323 -25.39 0.69 -17.29
CA ASP A 323 -25.40 -0.35 -18.32
C ASP A 323 -25.43 -1.75 -17.70
N VAL A 324 -24.68 -1.95 -16.61
CA VAL A 324 -24.68 -3.21 -15.84
C VAL A 324 -26.09 -3.52 -15.32
N ASN A 325 -26.76 -2.54 -14.71
CA ASN A 325 -28.14 -2.70 -14.23
C ASN A 325 -29.13 -3.00 -15.35
N SER A 326 -28.95 -2.37 -16.52
CA SER A 326 -29.75 -2.65 -17.72
C SER A 326 -29.57 -4.10 -18.20
N VAL A 327 -28.33 -4.61 -18.16
CA VAL A 327 -28.04 -6.01 -18.46
C VAL A 327 -28.68 -6.93 -17.43
N LEU A 328 -28.48 -6.72 -16.13
CA LEU A 328 -29.04 -7.55 -15.05
C LEU A 328 -30.57 -7.64 -15.11
N THR A 329 -31.24 -6.51 -15.36
CA THR A 329 -32.70 -6.45 -15.55
C THR A 329 -33.14 -7.38 -16.68
N ARG A 330 -32.48 -7.32 -17.84
CA ARG A 330 -32.78 -8.17 -19.00
C ARG A 330 -32.51 -9.66 -18.71
N LEU A 331 -31.61 -9.95 -17.78
CA LEU A 331 -31.26 -11.30 -17.37
C LEU A 331 -32.17 -11.85 -16.25
N GLY A 332 -33.07 -11.03 -15.69
CA GLY A 332 -33.88 -11.41 -14.53
C GLY A 332 -33.06 -11.64 -13.27
N CYS A 333 -31.87 -11.04 -13.20
CA CYS A 333 -31.01 -11.06 -12.01
C CYS A 333 -31.42 -9.92 -11.07
N PRO A 334 -31.11 -10.02 -9.76
CA PRO A 334 -31.27 -8.89 -8.85
C PRO A 334 -30.53 -7.66 -9.36
N THR A 335 -31.21 -6.51 -9.29
CA THR A 335 -30.64 -5.18 -9.54
C THR A 335 -30.58 -4.41 -8.23
N VAL A 336 -29.69 -3.42 -8.19
CA VAL A 336 -29.58 -2.48 -7.07
C VAL A 336 -30.25 -1.18 -7.51
N GLU A 337 -30.73 -0.36 -6.56
CA GLU A 337 -31.22 1.00 -6.82
C GLU A 337 -30.13 2.04 -6.60
N ALA A 338 -30.16 3.14 -7.35
CA ALA A 338 -29.08 4.13 -7.35
C ALA A 338 -29.00 4.78 -5.98
N SER A 339 -27.79 5.02 -5.50
CA SER A 339 -27.59 5.90 -4.35
C SER A 339 -28.19 7.26 -4.69
N THR A 340 -29.17 7.69 -3.89
CA THR A 340 -29.81 9.01 -4.01
C THR A 340 -29.11 10.05 -3.13
N THR A 341 -27.97 9.68 -2.55
CA THR A 341 -27.17 10.54 -1.69
C THR A 341 -26.54 11.62 -2.56
N SER A 342 -27.20 12.79 -2.61
CA SER A 342 -26.62 14.00 -3.17
C SER A 342 -25.33 14.30 -2.44
N ALA A 343 -24.23 14.54 -3.16
CA ALA A 343 -22.98 15.03 -2.59
C ALA A 343 -23.27 16.31 -1.80
N SER A 344 -23.42 16.21 -0.48
CA SER A 344 -23.21 17.35 0.38
C SER A 344 -21.72 17.54 0.38
N ALA A 345 -21.26 18.62 -0.25
CA ALA A 345 -19.89 19.10 -0.08
C ALA A 345 -19.73 19.48 1.40
N GLN A 346 -19.51 18.49 2.26
CA GLN A 346 -18.90 18.72 3.56
C GLN A 346 -17.44 19.03 3.22
N GLN A 347 -17.11 20.29 3.50
CA GLN A 347 -15.89 20.92 3.06
C GLN A 347 -14.72 20.20 3.74
N ARG A 348 -13.98 19.39 2.97
CA ARG A 348 -12.66 18.86 3.33
C ARG A 348 -11.83 20.00 3.92
N VAL A 349 -11.45 19.91 5.18
CA VAL A 349 -10.31 20.68 5.67
C VAL A 349 -9.10 19.85 5.27
N LEU A 350 -8.45 20.26 4.19
CA LEU A 350 -7.19 19.64 3.77
C LEU A 350 -6.23 19.74 4.95
N LEU A 351 -5.74 18.60 5.45
CA LEU A 351 -4.47 18.57 6.16
C LEU A 351 -3.47 19.38 5.34
N ASP A 352 -2.57 20.13 5.99
CA ASP A 352 -1.57 20.91 5.27
C ASP A 352 -0.55 19.96 4.63
N ARG A 353 -0.91 19.47 3.44
CA ARG A 353 -0.11 18.54 2.63
C ARG A 353 1.27 19.11 2.34
N ASP A 354 1.36 20.44 2.18
CA ASP A 354 2.62 21.12 1.94
C ASP A 354 3.53 20.98 3.17
N ALA A 355 2.98 21.17 4.38
CA ALA A 355 3.75 20.99 5.62
C ALA A 355 4.18 19.53 5.86
N ALA A 356 3.31 18.55 5.55
CA ALA A 356 3.64 17.13 5.68
C ALA A 356 4.76 16.70 4.70
N VAL A 357 4.64 17.11 3.44
CA VAL A 357 5.65 16.86 2.41
C VAL A 357 6.96 17.55 2.76
N GLU A 358 6.91 18.79 3.25
CA GLU A 358 8.11 19.53 3.64
C GLU A 358 8.84 18.88 4.82
N ARG A 359 8.10 18.37 5.83
CA ARG A 359 8.67 17.60 6.94
C ARG A 359 9.38 16.33 6.42
N ALA A 360 8.70 15.58 5.56
CA ALA A 360 9.22 14.34 5.00
C ALA A 360 10.44 14.58 4.07
N ALA A 361 10.43 15.66 3.29
CA ALA A 361 11.53 16.06 2.43
C ALA A 361 12.77 16.47 3.24
N ASN A 362 12.62 17.22 4.33
CA ASN A 362 13.74 17.59 5.21
C ASN A 362 14.39 16.39 5.92
N ALA A 363 13.69 15.25 6.04
CA ALA A 363 14.26 13.99 6.54
C ALA A 363 14.87 13.11 5.42
N THR A 364 14.71 13.49 4.16
CA THR A 364 15.17 12.71 3.00
C THR A 364 16.49 13.28 2.46
N VAL A 365 17.38 12.40 2.01
CA VAL A 365 18.66 12.76 1.40
C VAL A 365 18.86 12.04 0.08
N THR A 366 19.73 12.59 -0.77
CA THR A 366 20.28 11.89 -1.93
C THR A 366 21.55 11.15 -1.51
N VAL A 367 21.72 9.91 -1.96
CA VAL A 367 22.91 9.09 -1.73
C VAL A 367 23.58 8.80 -3.07
N VAL A 368 24.85 9.19 -3.22
CA VAL A 368 25.64 9.01 -4.44
C VAL A 368 26.81 8.05 -4.16
N CYS A 369 26.92 7.03 -5.00
CA CYS A 369 27.88 5.92 -4.89
C CYS A 369 28.70 5.77 -6.18
N ASP A 370 29.69 4.85 -6.17
CA ASP A 370 30.58 4.58 -7.31
C ASP A 370 29.84 4.12 -8.60
N GLU A 371 28.73 3.40 -8.44
CA GLU A 371 28.01 2.76 -9.56
C GLU A 371 26.57 3.29 -9.75
N GLY A 372 26.09 4.19 -8.90
CA GLY A 372 24.71 4.64 -8.96
C GLY A 372 24.36 5.72 -7.94
N GLU A 373 23.11 6.16 -8.03
CA GLU A 373 22.51 7.15 -7.14
C GLU A 373 21.19 6.60 -6.61
N GLY A 374 20.88 6.93 -5.37
CA GLY A 374 19.63 6.62 -4.71
C GLY A 374 19.28 7.70 -3.71
N SER A 375 18.47 7.32 -2.74
CA SER A 375 17.99 8.16 -1.66
C SER A 375 18.22 7.50 -0.31
N GLY A 376 18.07 8.28 0.75
CA GLY A 376 18.13 7.81 2.13
C GLY A 376 17.17 8.61 3.01
N VAL A 377 16.88 8.09 4.19
CA VAL A 377 16.14 8.81 5.24
C VAL A 377 16.99 8.92 6.50
N ILE A 378 16.99 10.09 7.14
CA ILE A 378 17.78 10.38 8.34
C ILE A 378 17.11 9.70 9.54
N TYR A 379 17.74 8.63 10.04
CA TYR A 379 17.25 7.80 11.14
C TYR A 379 17.44 8.43 12.51
N ASP A 380 18.63 8.96 12.75
CA ASP A 380 19.05 9.57 14.02
C ASP A 380 19.94 10.77 13.67
N LEU A 381 19.70 11.91 14.33
CA LEU A 381 20.35 13.17 13.99
C LEU A 381 20.77 13.94 15.24
N ASP A 382 22.07 14.07 15.44
CA ASP A 382 22.65 14.98 16.42
C ASP A 382 23.11 16.27 15.73
N LYS A 383 22.26 17.30 15.75
CA LYS A 383 22.59 18.65 15.25
C LYS A 383 23.76 19.30 15.99
N SER A 384 24.03 18.93 17.24
CA SER A 384 25.10 19.55 18.04
C SER A 384 26.48 19.13 17.57
N THR A 385 26.61 17.89 17.10
CA THR A 385 27.85 17.36 16.51
C THR A 385 27.82 17.41 14.99
N GLY A 386 26.65 17.45 14.36
CA GLY A 386 26.49 17.28 12.92
C GLY A 386 26.71 15.84 12.50
N SER A 387 26.27 14.89 13.32
CA SER A 387 26.36 13.46 13.04
C SER A 387 24.98 12.88 12.80
N ALA A 388 24.88 11.89 11.93
CA ALA A 388 23.63 11.21 11.64
C ALA A 388 23.83 9.77 11.17
N TYR A 389 22.84 8.93 11.47
CA TYR A 389 22.64 7.65 10.81
C TYR A 389 21.56 7.80 9.73
N ILE A 390 21.77 7.21 8.56
CA ILE A 390 20.88 7.28 7.42
C ILE A 390 20.54 5.86 6.98
N VAL A 391 19.25 5.56 6.87
CA VAL A 391 18.75 4.31 6.26
C VAL A 391 18.68 4.50 4.76
N THR A 392 19.11 3.50 4.01
CA THR A 392 18.95 3.42 2.55
C THR A 392 18.74 1.96 2.14
N ASN A 393 18.53 1.69 0.86
CA ASN A 393 18.52 0.32 0.38
C ASN A 393 19.93 -0.25 0.23
N TYR A 394 20.08 -1.55 0.45
CA TYR A 394 21.36 -2.23 0.28
C TYR A 394 21.86 -2.13 -1.16
N HIS A 395 20.97 -2.28 -2.15
CA HIS A 395 21.35 -2.18 -3.55
C HIS A 395 21.87 -0.79 -3.96
N VAL A 396 21.56 0.28 -3.20
CA VAL A 396 22.05 1.64 -3.47
C VAL A 396 23.53 1.75 -3.11
N VAL A 397 23.96 1.14 -2.00
CA VAL A 397 25.36 1.18 -1.53
C VAL A 397 26.21 0.04 -2.11
N TYR A 398 25.57 -0.93 -2.76
CA TYR A 398 26.23 -2.07 -3.38
C TYR A 398 27.03 -1.66 -4.62
N SER A 399 28.20 -2.27 -4.80
CA SER A 399 29.03 -2.11 -6.01
C SER A 399 29.68 -3.43 -6.39
N SER A 400 29.33 -3.92 -7.58
CA SER A 400 29.86 -5.13 -8.20
C SER A 400 31.36 -5.03 -8.52
N LYS A 401 31.89 -3.80 -8.65
CA LYS A 401 33.31 -3.54 -8.92
C LYS A 401 34.21 -3.62 -7.69
N ILE A 402 33.64 -3.66 -6.48
CA ILE A 402 34.41 -3.64 -5.23
C ILE A 402 34.34 -5.02 -4.58
N ALA A 403 35.49 -5.53 -4.12
CA ALA A 403 35.57 -6.88 -3.57
C ALA A 403 34.75 -7.09 -2.29
N SER A 404 34.51 -6.04 -1.50
CA SER A 404 33.60 -6.07 -0.34
C SER A 404 32.12 -6.04 -0.74
N GLY A 405 31.80 -5.74 -2.01
CA GLY A 405 30.44 -5.49 -2.46
C GLY A 405 29.89 -4.12 -2.08
N ILE A 406 30.63 -3.29 -1.34
CA ILE A 406 30.19 -1.96 -0.87
C ILE A 406 30.97 -0.88 -1.58
N SER A 407 30.29 0.20 -1.97
CA SER A 407 30.91 1.35 -2.61
C SER A 407 32.00 1.98 -1.74
N SER A 408 33.10 2.38 -2.39
CA SER A 408 34.23 3.09 -1.80
C SER A 408 33.98 4.60 -1.61
N GLN A 409 32.95 5.13 -2.28
CA GLN A 409 32.49 6.51 -2.16
C GLN A 409 31.02 6.50 -1.74
N LEU A 410 30.71 7.23 -0.67
CA LEU A 410 29.35 7.42 -0.18
C LEU A 410 29.18 8.91 0.12
N ASP A 411 28.60 9.65 -0.81
CA ASP A 411 28.34 11.07 -0.64
C ASP A 411 26.84 11.33 -0.48
N VAL A 412 26.51 12.19 0.48
CA VAL A 412 25.14 12.55 0.82
C VAL A 412 24.89 14.02 0.48
N TYR A 413 23.76 14.29 -0.16
CA TYR A 413 23.25 15.64 -0.41
C TYR A 413 21.91 15.81 0.30
N LEU A 414 21.76 16.93 1.01
CA LEU A 414 20.56 17.23 1.79
C LEU A 414 19.46 17.81 0.90
N TYR A 415 18.23 17.80 1.39
CA TYR A 415 17.12 18.49 0.71
C TYR A 415 17.43 19.99 0.52
N GLU A 416 16.94 20.55 -0.60
CA GLU A 416 17.26 21.88 -1.14
C GLU A 416 18.71 22.10 -1.61
N ASP A 417 19.60 21.12 -1.46
CA ASP A 417 20.92 21.18 -2.09
C ASP A 417 20.77 21.03 -3.62
N THR A 418 21.47 21.88 -4.36
CA THR A 418 21.77 21.57 -5.76
C THR A 418 22.90 20.55 -5.76
N ALA A 419 22.65 19.34 -6.27
CA ALA A 419 23.44 18.09 -6.17
C ALA A 419 24.92 18.12 -6.65
N GLU A 420 25.56 19.28 -6.76
CA GLU A 420 26.94 19.43 -7.23
C GLU A 420 27.80 20.36 -6.35
N VAL A 421 27.28 20.89 -5.24
CA VAL A 421 27.94 22.01 -4.54
C VAL A 421 28.46 21.67 -3.13
N PHE A 422 27.78 20.81 -2.35
CA PHE A 422 28.15 20.54 -0.95
C PHE A 422 27.95 19.07 -0.52
N PRO A 423 28.68 18.09 -1.10
CA PRO A 423 28.57 16.71 -0.65
C PRO A 423 29.04 16.56 0.81
N VAL A 424 28.29 15.78 1.59
CA VAL A 424 28.70 15.32 2.92
C VAL A 424 29.11 13.86 2.82
N THR A 425 30.39 13.57 3.00
CA THR A 425 30.89 12.20 2.96
C THR A 425 30.36 11.39 4.14
N ALA A 426 29.82 10.22 3.83
CA ALA A 426 29.35 9.22 4.78
C ALA A 426 30.26 7.98 4.76
N THR A 427 30.08 7.11 5.75
CA THR A 427 30.73 5.80 5.84
C THR A 427 29.69 4.71 6.00
N TYR A 428 29.91 3.55 5.40
CA TYR A 428 29.05 2.38 5.60
C TYR A 428 29.14 1.88 7.04
N VAL A 429 28.00 1.57 7.65
CA VAL A 429 27.90 1.00 9.00
C VAL A 429 27.60 -0.49 8.93
N GLY A 430 26.63 -0.89 8.10
CA GLY A 430 26.15 -2.26 8.01
C GLY A 430 24.90 -2.37 7.13
N GLY A 431 24.44 -3.59 6.90
CA GLY A 431 23.35 -3.85 5.96
C GLY A 431 23.04 -5.32 5.78
N VAL A 432 21.87 -5.60 5.21
CA VAL A 432 21.36 -6.93 4.92
C VAL A 432 20.84 -6.97 3.49
N MET A 433 21.56 -7.68 2.61
CA MET A 433 21.20 -7.78 1.21
C MET A 433 19.84 -8.46 1.00
N GLN A 434 19.49 -9.47 1.81
CA GLN A 434 18.23 -10.21 1.63
C GLN A 434 16.99 -9.40 2.01
N GLU A 435 17.16 -8.36 2.84
CA GLU A 435 16.09 -7.43 3.24
C GLU A 435 16.20 -6.09 2.51
N ASP A 436 17.23 -5.92 1.68
CA ASP A 436 17.51 -4.68 0.94
C ASP A 436 17.58 -3.42 1.81
N ILE A 437 18.14 -3.53 3.02
CA ILE A 437 18.34 -2.41 3.96
C ILE A 437 19.84 -2.23 4.26
N ALA A 438 20.30 -0.98 4.29
CA ALA A 438 21.64 -0.59 4.70
C ALA A 438 21.62 0.70 5.54
N VAL A 439 22.67 0.85 6.36
CA VAL A 439 22.90 2.02 7.20
C VAL A 439 24.23 2.65 6.83
N ILE A 440 24.22 3.95 6.60
CA ILE A 440 25.41 4.79 6.44
C ILE A 440 25.43 5.87 7.53
N GLU A 441 26.61 6.40 7.83
CA GLU A 441 26.81 7.37 8.91
C GLU A 441 27.57 8.59 8.42
N ILE A 442 27.12 9.77 8.84
CA ILE A 442 27.84 11.03 8.76
C ILE A 442 28.37 11.35 10.15
N LYS A 443 29.64 11.76 10.24
CA LYS A 443 30.27 12.17 11.50
C LYS A 443 30.78 13.62 11.42
N ASN A 444 30.43 14.43 12.42
CA ASN A 444 31.02 15.75 12.65
C ASN A 444 30.92 16.75 11.47
N SER A 445 29.80 16.74 10.73
CA SER A 445 29.57 17.65 9.61
C SER A 445 28.99 18.97 10.08
N SER A 446 29.78 20.05 10.02
CA SER A 446 29.28 21.40 10.32
C SER A 446 28.17 21.84 9.38
N TYR A 447 28.12 21.29 8.16
CA TYR A 447 27.06 21.58 7.20
C TYR A 447 25.73 21.00 7.68
N LEU A 448 25.71 19.71 8.01
CA LEU A 448 24.54 19.02 8.56
C LEU A 448 24.06 19.64 9.88
N ALA A 449 24.98 20.06 10.73
CA ALA A 449 24.67 20.75 11.99
C ALA A 449 23.89 22.07 11.77
N SER A 450 24.16 22.77 10.66
CA SER A 450 23.57 24.08 10.35
C SER A 450 22.41 24.03 9.35
N SER A 451 22.09 22.86 8.78
CA SER A 451 21.04 22.71 7.76
C SER A 451 19.63 22.64 8.37
N SER A 452 18.61 22.68 7.51
CA SER A 452 17.20 22.41 7.88
C SER A 452 16.89 20.93 8.08
N ALA A 453 17.82 20.03 7.76
CA ALA A 453 17.58 18.59 7.80
C ALA A 453 17.06 18.13 9.17
N THR A 454 16.11 17.20 9.19
CA THR A 454 15.49 16.69 10.41
C THR A 454 15.64 15.18 10.52
N GLU A 455 15.57 14.66 11.74
CA GLU A 455 15.32 13.24 11.95
C GLU A 455 13.94 12.86 11.41
N LEU A 456 13.79 11.64 10.91
CA LEU A 456 12.50 11.11 10.53
C LEU A 456 11.57 11.00 11.76
N VAL A 457 10.27 11.06 11.51
CA VAL A 457 9.26 10.58 12.46
C VAL A 457 8.65 9.35 11.82
N ALA A 458 8.62 8.21 12.50
CA ALA A 458 8.00 7.00 11.99
C ALA A 458 6.55 6.87 12.46
N ALA A 459 5.71 6.25 11.63
CA ALA A 459 4.38 5.80 11.98
C ALA A 459 4.34 4.27 12.06
N ASP A 460 3.34 3.72 12.76
CA ASP A 460 3.11 2.28 12.80
C ASP A 460 2.65 1.77 11.43
N SER A 461 3.56 1.18 10.67
CA SER A 461 3.28 0.67 9.33
C SER A 461 2.31 -0.52 9.33
N ASP A 462 2.09 -1.20 10.47
CA ASP A 462 1.13 -2.29 10.59
C ASP A 462 -0.32 -1.80 10.68
N SER A 463 -0.50 -0.51 10.98
CA SER A 463 -1.81 0.13 11.04
C SER A 463 -2.32 0.60 9.67
N LEU A 464 -1.45 0.59 8.65
CA LEU A 464 -1.78 0.98 7.28
C LEU A 464 -2.93 0.14 6.74
N THR A 465 -3.84 0.82 6.04
CA THR A 465 -4.92 0.16 5.31
C THR A 465 -4.98 0.63 3.86
N THR A 466 -5.52 -0.23 3.00
CA THR A 466 -5.65 0.06 1.57
C THR A 466 -6.52 1.30 1.34
N GLY A 467 -6.01 2.24 0.56
CA GLY A 467 -6.66 3.52 0.26
C GLY A 467 -6.07 4.71 1.00
N GLU A 468 -5.23 4.50 2.02
CA GLU A 468 -4.58 5.60 2.75
C GLU A 468 -3.60 6.37 1.85
N ASP A 469 -3.60 7.70 1.99
CA ASP A 469 -2.74 8.59 1.22
C ASP A 469 -1.26 8.45 1.61
N VAL A 470 -0.39 8.35 0.61
CA VAL A 470 1.06 8.24 0.80
C VAL A 470 1.85 9.09 -0.20
N TYR A 471 3.06 9.47 0.23
CA TYR A 471 4.00 10.30 -0.51
C TYR A 471 5.34 9.57 -0.59
N ALA A 472 5.76 9.19 -1.80
CA ALA A 472 7.10 8.66 -2.00
C ALA A 472 8.04 9.84 -2.30
N ILE A 473 9.08 9.99 -1.48
CA ILE A 473 10.01 11.12 -1.55
C ILE A 473 11.43 10.59 -1.73
N GLY A 474 12.09 11.09 -2.77
CA GLY A 474 13.44 10.68 -3.15
C GLY A 474 13.94 11.34 -4.42
N ASN A 475 15.19 11.07 -4.80
CA ASN A 475 15.89 11.63 -5.94
C ASN A 475 15.53 10.95 -7.27
N ALA A 476 14.28 11.11 -7.74
CA ALA A 476 13.84 10.48 -8.99
C ALA A 476 14.71 10.90 -10.19
N GLY A 477 15.40 9.92 -10.79
CA GLY A 477 16.19 10.10 -12.01
C GLY A 477 17.48 10.92 -11.84
N GLY A 478 17.91 11.23 -10.61
CA GLY A 478 19.16 11.96 -10.36
C GLY A 478 19.07 13.48 -10.48
N TYR A 479 17.86 14.05 -10.57
CA TYR A 479 17.66 15.49 -10.82
C TYR A 479 17.39 16.32 -9.56
N GLY A 480 17.45 15.70 -8.38
CA GLY A 480 17.10 16.27 -7.09
C GLY A 480 15.92 15.56 -6.45
N ILE A 481 15.72 15.81 -5.15
CA ILE A 481 14.60 15.25 -4.38
C ILE A 481 13.28 15.70 -5.00
N SER A 482 12.41 14.73 -5.20
CA SER A 482 11.10 14.84 -5.82
C SER A 482 10.07 14.12 -4.96
N VAL A 483 8.80 14.46 -5.17
CA VAL A 483 7.67 13.91 -4.43
C VAL A 483 6.69 13.33 -5.44
N SER A 484 6.29 12.08 -5.24
CA SER A 484 5.14 11.49 -5.90
C SER A 484 4.07 11.14 -4.86
N PHE A 485 2.82 11.25 -5.28
CA PHE A 485 1.67 11.04 -4.41
C PHE A 485 0.86 9.86 -4.94
N GLY A 486 0.31 9.07 -4.03
CA GLY A 486 -0.53 7.92 -4.32
C GLY A 486 -1.28 7.46 -3.08
N ILE A 487 -1.78 6.25 -3.12
CA ILE A 487 -2.40 5.54 -2.00
C ILE A 487 -1.64 4.26 -1.70
N VAL A 488 -1.87 3.70 -0.51
CA VAL A 488 -1.57 2.30 -0.22
C VAL A 488 -2.50 1.42 -1.06
N SER A 489 -1.94 0.70 -2.03
CA SER A 489 -2.66 -0.26 -2.87
C SER A 489 -2.82 -1.61 -2.18
N VAL A 490 -1.78 -2.04 -1.45
CA VAL A 490 -1.75 -3.24 -0.61
C VAL A 490 -0.84 -2.93 0.60
N PRO A 491 -1.32 -3.05 1.85
CA PRO A 491 -0.54 -2.66 3.03
C PRO A 491 0.64 -3.59 3.34
N GLY A 492 0.64 -4.81 2.79
CA GLY A 492 1.74 -5.73 2.96
C GLY A 492 1.57 -7.03 2.19
N GLU A 493 2.59 -7.40 1.43
CA GLU A 493 2.64 -8.63 0.64
C GLU A 493 4.07 -9.07 0.35
N TYR A 494 4.25 -10.33 -0.04
CA TYR A 494 5.56 -10.83 -0.47
C TYR A 494 5.75 -10.66 -1.97
N ILE A 495 6.76 -9.89 -2.35
CA ILE A 495 7.16 -9.64 -3.74
C ILE A 495 8.50 -10.30 -4.07
N ARG A 496 8.72 -10.61 -5.35
CA ARG A 496 9.98 -11.19 -5.83
C ARG A 496 10.80 -10.21 -6.65
N VAL A 497 11.87 -9.66 -6.10
CA VAL A 497 12.73 -8.69 -6.79
C VAL A 497 14.08 -9.30 -7.16
N ALA A 498 14.78 -8.72 -8.13
CA ALA A 498 16.18 -9.05 -8.36
C ALA A 498 17.02 -8.61 -7.16
N ALA A 499 17.97 -9.45 -6.75
CA ALA A 499 18.95 -9.06 -5.74
C ALA A 499 19.96 -8.06 -6.31
N SER A 500 20.67 -7.35 -5.43
CA SER A 500 21.69 -6.36 -5.82
C SER A 500 22.82 -6.91 -6.70
N ASP A 501 23.03 -8.23 -6.66
CA ASP A 501 24.05 -8.92 -7.45
C ASP A 501 23.59 -9.34 -8.86
N ASP A 502 22.32 -9.09 -9.21
CA ASP A 502 21.63 -9.55 -10.42
C ASP A 502 21.71 -11.08 -10.67
N ALA A 503 22.18 -11.85 -9.69
CA ALA A 503 22.40 -13.29 -9.80
C ALA A 503 21.33 -14.10 -9.05
N SER A 504 20.61 -13.47 -8.14
CA SER A 504 19.57 -14.10 -7.32
C SER A 504 18.27 -13.29 -7.29
N THR A 505 17.20 -13.93 -6.80
CA THR A 505 15.89 -13.30 -6.59
C THR A 505 15.64 -13.23 -5.09
N LEU A 506 15.35 -12.04 -4.59
CA LEU A 506 14.92 -11.82 -3.21
C LEU A 506 13.41 -11.95 -3.11
N THR A 507 12.93 -12.42 -1.96
CA THR A 507 11.52 -12.33 -1.59
C THR A 507 11.42 -11.31 -0.47
N LEU A 508 10.93 -10.12 -0.79
CA LEU A 508 10.79 -9.01 0.17
C LEU A 508 9.33 -8.90 0.59
N TYR A 509 9.08 -8.52 1.84
CA TYR A 509 7.77 -8.08 2.28
C TYR A 509 7.65 -6.56 2.06
N GLY A 510 6.62 -6.13 1.34
CA GLY A 510 6.48 -4.76 0.88
C GLY A 510 5.05 -4.23 0.90
N ILE A 511 4.93 -2.93 1.15
CA ILE A 511 3.74 -2.12 0.88
C ILE A 511 3.72 -1.85 -0.62
N ARG A 512 2.59 -2.12 -1.30
CA ARG A 512 2.36 -1.68 -2.67
C ARG A 512 1.67 -0.32 -2.66
N THR A 513 2.12 0.58 -3.52
CA THR A 513 1.50 1.89 -3.73
C THR A 513 1.34 2.18 -5.22
N ASP A 514 0.37 3.00 -5.58
CA ASP A 514 0.27 3.56 -6.93
C ASP A 514 1.01 4.91 -7.06
N ALA A 515 1.65 5.39 -5.99
CA ALA A 515 2.59 6.50 -6.06
C ALA A 515 3.69 6.16 -7.07
N THR A 516 4.00 7.10 -7.96
CA THR A 516 5.00 6.86 -9.00
C THR A 516 6.39 6.70 -8.38
N VAL A 517 6.97 5.51 -8.49
CA VAL A 517 8.33 5.21 -8.02
C VAL A 517 9.22 4.96 -9.23
N ASN A 518 10.33 5.71 -9.33
CA ASN A 518 11.32 5.58 -10.39
C ASN A 518 12.71 5.29 -9.81
N HIS A 519 13.67 4.93 -10.68
CA HIS A 519 15.07 4.83 -10.30
C HIS A 519 15.54 6.12 -9.62
N GLY A 520 16.32 5.99 -8.55
CA GLY A 520 16.77 7.11 -7.70
C GLY A 520 15.86 7.41 -6.50
N ASN A 521 14.59 7.00 -6.51
CA ASN A 521 13.74 7.02 -5.30
C ASN A 521 14.10 5.91 -4.31
N SER A 522 14.77 4.84 -4.77
CA SER A 522 15.22 3.73 -3.91
C SER A 522 16.00 4.22 -2.70
N GLY A 523 15.65 3.74 -1.52
CA GLY A 523 16.22 4.11 -0.23
C GLY A 523 15.59 5.36 0.38
N GLY A 524 14.76 6.10 -0.38
CA GLY A 524 13.95 7.21 0.13
C GLY A 524 12.76 6.73 0.93
N GLY A 525 11.98 7.65 1.49
CA GLY A 525 10.86 7.32 2.35
C GLY A 525 9.51 7.30 1.62
N LEU A 526 8.64 6.39 2.05
CA LEU A 526 7.21 6.45 1.84
C LEU A 526 6.59 7.02 3.11
N PHE A 527 5.87 8.14 3.00
CA PHE A 527 5.32 8.89 4.13
C PHE A 527 3.80 8.97 4.05
N ASN A 528 3.12 9.01 5.20
CA ASN A 528 1.67 9.23 5.26
C ASN A 528 1.29 10.73 5.10
N GLU A 529 0.01 11.06 5.23
CA GLU A 529 -0.52 12.43 5.13
C GLU A 529 -0.04 13.40 6.23
N THR A 530 0.58 12.90 7.30
CA THR A 530 1.21 13.71 8.35
C THR A 530 2.73 13.80 8.17
N GLY A 531 3.31 13.21 7.13
CA GLY A 531 4.75 13.22 6.88
C GLY A 531 5.54 12.28 7.80
N GLU A 532 4.87 11.29 8.40
CA GLU A 532 5.49 10.22 9.16
C GLU A 532 5.87 9.06 8.21
N LEU A 533 7.06 8.49 8.40
CA LEU A 533 7.59 7.38 7.61
C LEU A 533 6.77 6.11 7.86
N VAL A 534 6.25 5.52 6.79
CA VAL A 534 5.55 4.24 6.80
C VAL A 534 6.28 3.14 6.03
N GLY A 535 7.28 3.48 5.21
CA GLY A 535 8.17 2.51 4.60
C GLY A 535 9.40 3.10 3.90
N ILE A 536 10.35 2.25 3.51
CA ILE A 536 11.53 2.59 2.72
C ILE A 536 11.27 2.18 1.27
N VAL A 537 11.19 3.15 0.37
CA VAL A 537 10.88 2.91 -1.06
C VAL A 537 11.98 2.05 -1.67
N SER A 538 11.60 0.93 -2.28
CA SER A 538 12.50 0.07 -3.07
C SER A 538 12.01 0.10 -4.51
N ALA A 539 12.73 0.81 -5.39
CA ALA A 539 12.35 0.88 -6.79
C ALA A 539 12.72 -0.41 -7.49
N ARG A 540 11.73 -1.05 -8.12
CA ARG A 540 11.94 -2.25 -8.91
C ARG A 540 12.50 -1.88 -10.29
N SER A 541 13.57 -2.55 -10.71
CA SER A 541 14.02 -2.54 -12.11
C SER A 541 13.48 -3.77 -12.82
N ASP A 542 12.29 -3.69 -13.42
CA ASP A 542 11.86 -4.71 -14.39
C ASP A 542 12.18 -4.26 -15.81
N ALA A 543 12.64 -5.22 -16.63
CA ALA A 543 12.95 -5.03 -18.04
C ALA A 543 11.70 -4.95 -18.95
N ASP A 544 10.50 -5.20 -18.42
CA ASP A 544 9.27 -5.36 -19.21
C ASP A 544 8.15 -4.41 -18.73
N GLY A 545 8.16 -3.19 -19.27
CA GLY A 545 7.00 -2.30 -19.28
C GLY A 545 6.86 -1.35 -18.08
N ILE A 546 6.05 -0.31 -18.29
CA ILE A 546 5.65 0.63 -17.25
C ILE A 546 4.82 -0.14 -16.23
N VAL A 547 5.37 -0.41 -15.05
CA VAL A 547 4.60 -0.94 -13.92
C VAL A 547 3.96 0.25 -13.21
N ALA A 548 2.64 0.24 -13.07
CA ALA A 548 1.89 1.32 -12.43
C ALA A 548 1.89 1.23 -10.88
N PHE A 549 2.85 0.49 -10.30
CA PHE A 549 2.96 0.28 -8.86
C PHE A 549 4.40 0.49 -8.39
N GLY A 550 4.56 1.17 -7.27
CA GLY A 550 5.77 1.23 -6.46
C GLY A 550 5.69 0.30 -5.25
N TYR A 551 6.84 -0.01 -4.66
CA TYR A 551 6.94 -0.81 -3.44
C TYR A 551 7.79 -0.12 -2.38
N ALA A 552 7.47 -0.35 -1.11
CA ALA A 552 8.25 0.10 0.03
C ALA A 552 8.34 -0.99 1.11
N ILE A 553 9.52 -1.18 1.69
CA ILE A 553 9.72 -2.06 2.84
C ILE A 553 9.07 -1.39 4.06
N PRO A 554 8.15 -2.04 4.81
CA PRO A 554 7.46 -1.40 5.93
C PRO A 554 8.41 -0.81 6.98
N ALA A 555 8.09 0.38 7.51
CA ALA A 555 8.94 1.08 8.46
C ALA A 555 9.20 0.26 9.74
N ASN A 556 8.19 -0.41 10.29
CA ASN A 556 8.37 -1.27 11.46
C ASN A 556 9.46 -2.33 11.25
N HIS A 557 9.48 -2.94 10.07
CA HIS A 557 10.44 -3.97 9.71
C HIS A 557 11.84 -3.38 9.45
N ALA A 558 11.91 -2.35 8.60
CA ALA A 558 13.17 -1.71 8.23
C ALA A 558 13.90 -1.11 9.44
N LEU A 559 13.19 -0.39 10.31
CA LEU A 559 13.79 0.24 11.48
C LEU A 559 14.26 -0.79 12.52
N LEU A 560 13.57 -1.91 12.63
CA LEU A 560 13.98 -3.03 13.48
C LEU A 560 15.28 -3.69 12.99
N ILE A 561 15.47 -3.79 11.68
CA ILE A 561 16.74 -4.22 11.06
C ILE A 561 17.84 -3.19 11.33
N VAL A 562 17.57 -1.90 11.17
CA VAL A 562 18.52 -0.81 11.43
C VAL A 562 19.03 -0.87 12.87
N GLU A 563 18.15 -1.04 13.86
CA GLU A 563 18.58 -1.22 15.24
C GLU A 563 19.49 -2.42 15.43
N ASN A 564 19.18 -3.54 14.77
CA ASN A 564 20.01 -4.74 14.87
C ASN A 564 21.41 -4.50 14.25
N ILE A 565 21.49 -3.78 13.14
CA ILE A 565 22.77 -3.35 12.53
C ILE A 565 23.57 -2.50 13.52
N LEU A 566 22.94 -1.47 14.11
CA LEU A 566 23.60 -0.54 15.03
C LEU A 566 24.07 -1.22 16.32
N ASP A 567 23.27 -2.14 16.87
CA ASP A 567 23.63 -2.93 18.05
C ASP A 567 24.87 -3.81 17.81
N ASN A 568 25.10 -4.23 16.56
CA ASN A 568 26.16 -5.17 16.18
C ASN A 568 27.31 -4.53 15.38
N GLN A 569 27.29 -3.21 15.16
CA GLN A 569 28.25 -2.51 14.29
C GLN A 569 29.72 -2.75 14.68
N GLU A 570 30.02 -2.90 15.97
CA GLU A 570 31.37 -3.14 16.48
C GLU A 570 31.76 -4.63 16.56
N THR A 571 30.79 -5.55 16.57
CA THR A 571 31.01 -6.97 16.87
C THR A 571 30.95 -7.87 15.65
N SER A 572 30.16 -7.50 14.65
CA SER A 572 29.91 -8.30 13.44
C SER A 572 30.08 -7.48 12.15
N ASP A 573 30.87 -6.40 12.19
CA ASP A 573 31.10 -5.49 11.05
C ASP A 573 29.78 -4.98 10.44
N GLY A 574 28.79 -4.71 11.31
CA GLY A 574 27.47 -4.24 10.93
C GLY A 574 26.50 -5.30 10.37
N ALA A 575 26.86 -6.59 10.41
CA ALA A 575 25.94 -7.66 10.05
C ALA A 575 24.81 -7.81 11.07
N VAL A 576 23.63 -8.24 10.60
CA VAL A 576 22.49 -8.51 11.47
C VAL A 576 22.60 -9.88 12.11
N CYS A 577 22.33 -9.95 13.41
CA CYS A 577 22.17 -11.22 14.12
C CYS A 577 20.68 -11.59 14.18
N ALA A 578 20.24 -12.45 13.27
CA ALA A 578 18.87 -12.99 13.29
C ALA A 578 18.79 -14.26 14.12
N SER A 579 17.73 -14.39 14.93
CA SER A 579 17.49 -15.61 15.69
C SER A 579 17.10 -16.78 14.77
N LEU A 580 17.76 -17.93 14.92
CA LEU A 580 17.41 -19.18 14.24
C LEU A 580 16.16 -19.82 14.86
N GLY A 581 15.04 -19.09 14.92
CA GLY A 581 13.76 -19.58 15.46
C GLY A 581 13.41 -20.99 14.95
N GLY A 582 13.94 -21.36 13.77
CA GLY A 582 14.12 -22.75 13.37
C GLY A 582 12.80 -23.42 13.10
N LEU A 583 11.82 -22.61 12.70
CA LEU A 583 10.49 -23.04 12.33
C LEU A 583 10.13 -22.38 11.00
N THR A 584 9.33 -23.07 10.19
CA THR A 584 8.64 -22.45 9.06
C THR A 584 7.15 -22.55 9.29
N VAL A 585 6.39 -21.57 8.80
CA VAL A 585 4.93 -21.52 8.91
C VAL A 585 4.25 -21.58 7.56
N TYR A 586 2.94 -21.70 7.60
CA TYR A 586 2.06 -21.44 6.47
C TYR A 586 0.75 -20.85 6.96
N THR A 587 0.12 -20.02 6.12
CA THR A 587 -1.23 -19.53 6.34
C THR A 587 -2.22 -20.69 6.24
N ALA A 588 -2.76 -21.12 7.38
CA ALA A 588 -3.75 -22.19 7.50
C ALA A 588 -5.18 -21.67 7.22
N ALA A 589 -5.42 -20.39 7.49
CA ALA A 589 -6.63 -19.65 7.13
C ALA A 589 -6.28 -18.16 7.00
N SER A 590 -6.99 -17.45 6.13
CA SER A 590 -6.97 -15.99 6.05
C SER A 590 -8.41 -15.50 5.89
N HIS A 591 -8.72 -14.34 6.47
CA HIS A 591 -9.99 -13.66 6.28
C HIS A 591 -9.83 -12.16 6.45
N ALA A 592 -10.78 -11.41 5.90
CA ALA A 592 -10.85 -9.96 6.06
C ALA A 592 -11.72 -9.66 7.27
N LEU A 593 -11.21 -8.81 8.15
CA LEU A 593 -11.94 -8.22 9.25
C LEU A 593 -12.32 -6.79 8.86
N TYR A 594 -13.60 -6.55 8.61
CA TYR A 594 -14.13 -5.20 8.51
C TYR A 594 -14.49 -4.70 9.91
N ASP A 595 -13.70 -3.79 10.45
CA ASP A 595 -14.00 -3.13 11.71
C ASP A 595 -15.08 -2.07 11.47
N VAL A 596 -16.26 -2.31 12.03
CA VAL A 596 -17.42 -1.40 11.88
C VAL A 596 -17.24 -0.07 12.60
N GLN A 597 -16.32 0.02 13.57
CA GLN A 597 -16.07 1.25 14.34
C GLN A 597 -15.14 2.20 13.58
N THR A 598 -14.06 1.65 13.00
CA THR A 598 -13.11 2.43 12.21
C THR A 598 -13.51 2.50 10.73
N GLY A 599 -14.36 1.57 10.28
CA GLY A 599 -14.71 1.40 8.87
C GLY A 599 -13.60 0.75 8.03
N LYS A 600 -12.49 0.36 8.65
CA LYS A 600 -11.31 -0.17 7.95
C LYS A 600 -11.34 -1.69 7.82
N ALA A 601 -10.76 -2.18 6.74
CA ALA A 601 -10.63 -3.62 6.49
C ALA A 601 -9.18 -4.09 6.69
N TYR A 602 -9.00 -5.11 7.51
CA TYR A 602 -7.71 -5.72 7.84
C TYR A 602 -7.67 -7.18 7.41
N LEU A 603 -6.49 -7.70 7.12
CA LEU A 603 -6.28 -9.14 6.91
C LEU A 603 -5.85 -9.80 8.21
N GLU A 604 -6.51 -10.91 8.57
CA GLU A 604 -6.09 -11.77 9.67
C GLU A 604 -5.82 -13.20 9.18
N GLU A 605 -4.56 -13.60 9.32
CA GLU A 605 -4.05 -14.93 9.03
C GLU A 605 -3.92 -15.78 10.29
N LYS A 606 -4.17 -17.09 10.14
CA LYS A 606 -3.81 -18.11 11.13
C LYS A 606 -2.59 -18.87 10.65
N LEU A 607 -1.47 -18.69 11.35
CA LEU A 607 -0.20 -19.30 10.98
C LEU A 607 0.00 -20.63 11.68
N ALA A 608 0.13 -21.71 10.92
CA ALA A 608 0.44 -23.03 11.46
C ALA A 608 1.90 -23.43 11.19
N VAL A 609 2.53 -24.09 12.17
CA VAL A 609 3.91 -24.58 12.06
C VAL A 609 3.97 -25.70 11.03
N ARG A 610 4.76 -25.48 9.97
CA ARG A 610 5.00 -26.43 8.86
C ARG A 610 6.15 -27.37 9.18
N SER A 611 7.28 -26.84 9.64
CA SER A 611 8.49 -27.62 9.92
C SER A 611 9.30 -27.02 11.05
N LEU A 612 10.15 -27.85 11.66
CA LEU A 612 11.06 -27.47 12.73
C LEU A 612 12.48 -27.98 12.43
N SER A 613 13.47 -27.15 12.72
CA SER A 613 14.88 -27.53 12.81
C SER A 613 15.13 -28.12 14.19
N SER A 614 15.74 -29.31 14.24
CA SER A 614 16.02 -30.01 15.50
C SER A 614 16.97 -29.27 16.43
N THR A 615 17.74 -28.30 15.91
CA THR A 615 18.66 -27.45 16.68
C THR A 615 18.10 -26.05 16.97
N GLY A 616 16.95 -25.69 16.38
CA GLY A 616 16.34 -24.36 16.51
C GLY A 616 15.66 -24.13 17.86
N ALA A 617 15.47 -22.86 18.20
CA ALA A 617 14.85 -22.45 19.47
C ALA A 617 13.44 -23.05 19.64
N ALA A 618 12.62 -23.04 18.58
CA ALA A 618 11.26 -23.58 18.62
C ALA A 618 11.18 -25.07 19.00
N ALA A 619 12.10 -25.90 18.47
CA ALA A 619 12.17 -27.32 18.83
C ALA A 619 12.61 -27.51 20.30
N LYS A 620 13.56 -26.69 20.78
CA LYS A 620 14.00 -26.71 22.18
C LYS A 620 12.90 -26.26 23.15
N MET A 621 12.05 -25.32 22.73
CA MET A 621 10.86 -24.87 23.47
C MET A 621 9.79 -25.97 23.63
N GLY A 622 9.72 -26.92 22.69
CA GLY A 622 8.68 -27.94 22.64
C GLY A 622 7.45 -27.57 21.80
N ILE A 623 7.61 -26.62 20.86
CA ILE A 623 6.65 -26.36 19.78
C ILE A 623 6.61 -27.59 18.86
N ASP A 624 5.42 -27.96 18.38
CA ASP A 624 5.20 -29.11 17.49
C ASP A 624 4.71 -28.66 16.11
N ILE A 625 4.98 -29.48 15.08
CA ILE A 625 4.38 -29.31 13.75
C ILE A 625 2.85 -29.36 13.88
N GLY A 626 2.18 -28.41 13.25
CA GLY A 626 0.72 -28.24 13.30
C GLY A 626 0.22 -27.35 14.44
N ASP A 627 1.09 -26.89 15.35
CA ASP A 627 0.73 -25.81 16.28
C ASP A 627 0.36 -24.54 15.51
N THR A 628 -0.67 -23.83 15.94
CA THR A 628 -1.01 -22.50 15.41
C THR A 628 -0.39 -21.43 16.29
N LEU A 629 0.42 -20.53 15.73
CA LEU A 629 0.98 -19.40 16.47
C LEU A 629 -0.14 -18.43 16.88
N VAL A 630 -0.09 -17.92 18.12
CA VAL A 630 -1.11 -17.00 18.65
C VAL A 630 -0.48 -15.66 19.03
N SER A 631 0.46 -15.66 19.96
CA SER A 631 1.16 -14.45 20.39
C SER A 631 2.56 -14.75 20.92
N ALA A 632 3.38 -13.72 21.05
CA ALA A 632 4.68 -13.79 21.69
C ALA A 632 4.95 -12.55 22.55
N VAL A 633 5.78 -12.72 23.58
CA VAL A 633 6.31 -11.66 24.44
C VAL A 633 7.82 -11.82 24.50
N LEU A 634 8.55 -10.77 24.10
CA LEU A 634 9.99 -10.69 24.22
C LEU A 634 10.34 -9.91 25.49
N GLU A 635 11.17 -10.49 26.34
CA GLU A 635 11.64 -9.90 27.60
C GLU A 635 13.15 -9.65 27.55
N ARG A 636 13.60 -8.46 27.96
CA ARG A 636 15.02 -8.08 28.09
C ARG A 636 15.25 -7.53 29.48
N GLY A 637 16.24 -8.06 30.20
CA GLY A 637 16.54 -7.60 31.56
C GLY A 637 15.39 -7.79 32.58
N GLY A 638 14.39 -8.61 32.26
CA GLY A 638 13.19 -8.83 33.09
C GLY A 638 12.02 -7.88 32.79
N GLU A 639 12.14 -7.01 31.78
CA GLU A 639 11.08 -6.13 31.30
C GLU A 639 10.58 -6.60 29.93
N THR A 640 9.28 -6.44 29.68
CA THR A 640 8.71 -6.67 28.35
C THR A 640 9.20 -5.58 27.41
N VAL A 641 9.83 -5.98 26.30
CA VAL A 641 10.29 -5.05 25.25
C VAL A 641 9.45 -5.12 23.98
N ARG A 642 8.71 -6.21 23.78
CA ARG A 642 7.79 -6.35 22.65
C ARG A 642 6.71 -7.38 22.93
N THR A 643 5.49 -7.04 22.54
CA THR A 643 4.37 -7.99 22.42
C THR A 643 3.98 -8.15 20.95
N VAL A 644 3.77 -9.38 20.50
CA VAL A 644 3.42 -9.70 19.11
C VAL A 644 2.16 -10.55 19.08
N SER A 645 1.20 -10.18 18.24
CA SER A 645 0.08 -11.03 17.84
C SER A 645 0.37 -11.56 16.44
N PHE A 646 0.30 -12.88 16.24
CA PHE A 646 0.61 -13.49 14.95
C PHE A 646 -0.61 -13.47 14.02
N THR A 647 -0.91 -12.30 13.47
CA THR A 647 -2.01 -12.07 12.52
C THR A 647 -1.54 -12.08 11.07
N GLN A 648 -0.24 -12.03 10.81
CA GLN A 648 0.36 -12.13 9.49
C GLN A 648 1.73 -12.82 9.57
N GLN A 649 2.15 -13.50 8.51
CA GLN A 649 3.42 -14.22 8.49
C GLN A 649 4.62 -13.33 8.85
N GLU A 650 4.62 -12.07 8.42
CA GLU A 650 5.75 -11.16 8.63
C GLU A 650 6.02 -10.87 10.12
N LYS A 651 5.00 -10.92 10.97
CA LYS A 651 5.17 -10.71 12.43
C LYS A 651 6.14 -11.71 13.06
N LEU A 652 6.29 -12.90 12.46
CA LEU A 652 7.29 -13.86 12.87
C LEU A 652 8.71 -13.42 12.49
N ASN A 653 8.90 -12.90 11.27
CA ASN A 653 10.21 -12.45 10.81
C ASN A 653 10.68 -11.23 11.62
N ASP A 654 9.82 -10.22 11.80
CA ASP A 654 10.05 -9.07 12.69
C ASP A 654 10.54 -9.53 14.07
N LEU A 655 9.82 -10.48 14.67
CA LEU A 655 10.16 -11.02 15.99
C LEU A 655 11.54 -11.68 16.00
N LEU A 656 11.91 -12.42 14.95
CA LEU A 656 13.22 -13.09 14.87
C LEU A 656 14.38 -12.11 14.73
N TYR A 657 14.17 -10.97 14.06
CA TYR A 657 15.14 -9.88 14.00
C TYR A 657 15.18 -9.04 15.28
N ALA A 658 14.12 -9.05 16.11
CA ALA A 658 14.05 -8.29 17.37
C ALA A 658 14.85 -8.92 18.52
N VAL A 659 15.03 -10.24 18.50
CA VAL A 659 15.69 -10.99 19.58
C VAL A 659 17.17 -10.58 19.67
N ARG A 660 17.65 -10.35 20.89
CA ARG A 660 19.06 -10.11 21.23
C ARG A 660 19.61 -11.17 22.19
N LEU A 661 20.93 -11.25 22.28
CA LEU A 661 21.60 -12.14 23.22
C LEU A 661 21.21 -11.77 24.66
N GLY A 662 20.69 -12.75 25.41
CA GLY A 662 20.19 -12.61 26.77
C GLY A 662 18.67 -12.42 26.86
N ASP A 663 17.97 -12.19 25.75
CA ASP A 663 16.51 -12.04 25.75
C ASP A 663 15.81 -13.36 26.07
N THR A 664 14.62 -13.26 26.67
CA THR A 664 13.71 -14.39 26.88
C THR A 664 12.47 -14.21 26.02
N LEU A 665 12.20 -15.16 25.15
CA LEU A 665 11.00 -15.20 24.32
C LEU A 665 9.98 -16.15 24.92
N ARG A 666 8.78 -15.64 25.20
CA ARG A 666 7.59 -16.44 25.52
C ARG A 666 6.69 -16.48 24.30
N ILE A 667 6.23 -17.66 23.93
CA ILE A 667 5.36 -17.86 22.77
C ILE A 667 4.15 -18.70 23.14
N THR A 668 2.98 -18.17 22.82
CA THR A 668 1.70 -18.86 22.97
C THR A 668 1.29 -19.46 21.63
N VAL A 669 0.97 -20.75 21.65
CA VAL A 669 0.43 -21.48 20.50
C VAL A 669 -0.89 -22.16 20.85
N SER A 670 -1.73 -22.40 19.86
CA SER A 670 -2.89 -23.29 19.98
C SER A 670 -2.52 -24.68 19.50
N ARG A 671 -2.59 -25.67 20.40
CA ARG A 671 -2.38 -27.10 20.08
C ARG A 671 -3.68 -27.84 20.31
N ALA A 672 -4.25 -28.39 19.25
CA ALA A 672 -5.55 -29.08 19.29
C ALA A 672 -6.66 -28.23 19.96
N GLY A 673 -6.66 -26.92 19.70
CA GLY A 673 -7.63 -25.96 20.24
C GLY A 673 -7.38 -25.50 21.67
N SER A 674 -6.30 -25.93 22.33
CA SER A 674 -5.90 -25.47 23.66
C SER A 674 -4.67 -24.58 23.59
N ALA A 675 -4.71 -23.43 24.26
CA ALA A 675 -3.56 -22.54 24.37
C ALA A 675 -2.45 -23.20 25.22
N LYS A 676 -1.21 -23.10 24.75
CA LYS A 676 0.01 -23.53 25.43
C LYS A 676 1.05 -22.43 25.31
N GLU A 677 1.69 -22.11 26.43
CA GLU A 677 2.80 -21.16 26.46
C GLU A 677 4.13 -21.91 26.60
N PHE A 678 5.12 -21.47 25.84
CA PHE A 678 6.50 -21.96 25.89
C PHE A 678 7.46 -20.79 26.06
N SER A 679 8.64 -21.03 26.63
CA SER A 679 9.65 -19.99 26.81
C SER A 679 11.05 -20.48 26.49
N TYR A 680 11.90 -19.60 25.96
CA TYR A 680 13.33 -19.86 25.74
C TYR A 680 14.14 -18.60 25.99
N THR A 681 15.31 -18.74 26.62
CA THR A 681 16.26 -17.65 26.81
C THR A 681 17.42 -17.85 25.83
N PHE A 682 17.71 -16.82 25.04
CA PHE A 682 18.76 -16.81 24.03
C PHE A 682 20.12 -16.48 24.65
N ASP A 683 20.70 -17.42 25.39
CA ASP A 683 21.96 -17.22 26.14
C ASP A 683 23.23 -17.61 25.36
N SER A 684 23.08 -18.05 24.11
CA SER A 684 24.18 -18.54 23.26
C SER A 684 24.23 -17.87 21.90
N ALA A 685 25.42 -17.44 21.48
CA ALA A 685 25.68 -16.95 20.11
C ALA A 685 25.30 -17.98 19.02
N LYS A 686 25.23 -19.28 19.35
CA LYS A 686 24.79 -20.34 18.43
C LYS A 686 23.30 -20.31 18.11
N ASP A 687 22.51 -19.57 18.89
CA ASP A 687 21.09 -19.38 18.62
C ASP A 687 20.85 -18.31 17.55
N PHE A 688 21.90 -17.62 17.12
CA PHE A 688 21.88 -16.57 16.10
C PHE A 688 22.64 -17.00 14.85
N THR A 689 22.32 -16.37 13.73
CA THR A 689 23.09 -16.43 12.49
C THR A 689 23.34 -15.02 12.00
N GLU A 690 24.58 -14.77 11.58
CA GLU A 690 24.91 -13.53 10.86
C GLU A 690 24.25 -13.59 9.48
N VAL A 691 23.43 -12.58 9.20
CA VAL A 691 22.79 -12.35 7.91
C VAL A 691 23.49 -11.15 7.27
N LEU A 692 24.02 -11.37 6.07
CA LEU A 692 24.77 -10.40 5.26
C LEU A 692 24.05 -10.14 3.94
#